data_AF-A0A835SXJ4-F1
#
_entry.id   AF-A0A835SXJ4-F1
#
_cell.length_a   1.000
_cell.length_b   1.000
_cell.length_c   1.000
_cell.angle_alpha   90.00
_cell.angle_beta   90.00
_cell.angle_gamma   90.00
#
_symmetry.space_group_name_H-M   'P 1'
#
loop_
_entity.id
_entity.type
_entity.pdbx_description
1 polymer ?
#
loop_
_entity_poly.entity_id
_entity_poly.type
_entity_poly.pdbx_seq_one_letter_code
_entity_poly.pdbx_strand_id
1 'polypeptide(L)'
;MSQKPFTVGGIGAQPSLDDVVKIAQGGLVVALDAAGAERIKKESPAPKAFQPEAFTAPAQPPAAGAAPLLDAAQTRAVLATRLLTVMNGRSGARLQVADFLTQLLNRPGLLPALPAAPGDAAVLGALADACHGAGLALKQQEGGSGSGSGASASPHTSAEHPHTAAAAGGPLADALAAAGVAPPGLSAAERAVLSSGASAAAGVGALAVAGGKRLLSAATAAAALSVEALGAPTKAFEADVVEAAGYKGAIGVADELQGLLEGSKRADTFKDRSGDPAALAAFAGAPQRLGALGEALAGAYTAVRSEVQSGALAPKGTAVLSPPSPLLPSSLVELCRALLAAARDALARARAVAAPPGVEPPAAGSGPAATAAAVAEAVAAAEGRLAAAQRALVAVGSAMLEDVSALPSVQAALAANGALQAALEAVALEAVTAVVALRALEGPPAPPAAEAAEPAPAAPAAPADGKGKAAAAAGGKKDRKGGAGGGVVLGKGTALLRAYVERAAVAMAHGGGGKADGVLVVPPLTPPAAGAADGAAPAAVAAVAASLPAAWCGACQALQPHGPGLAKFLEELRGVVEANQARRKPKVPKGARDFLPEQMAIRERAFAAITGVFKRHGAVSIDTPVFELRETLMGKYGEDSKLIYDLADQGGEILSLRYDLTVPFARFVAVQGITNIKRYHIGKVYRRDQPQMTRGRFREFFQCDFDIAGSYSPMVPDAEVVAVLVEILTELRLGQFEVKLNHRGLLDAMLAIAGVPAQKFRPICSAIDKLDKEPWEVVKAEMVNDKGLPEAVADTIGQFVVLRGEPMALLARLSAPDHPLAQHPQGKAALDDLKIFFEMLQAMGRLGPVTLDLSLARGLDYYTGVIYEAVLQGAQVGSIAAGGRYDRLVGMFSGKDVPAVGVSIGIERVFAIMEAQMRERAAAAGKPLRAIETEVLVGSIGSGLQQRRMGLCAELWGAGIKAEFGYKPNPKMADNLGYCHENQVPFMVLFGEDEVARRVVKIKDMDAHAEEEVPVEELVPALKAKLAAREARLAAEAAPAAAPAAAAPEAAAAASQ
;
A
#
# COMPACT_ATOMS: atom_id res chain seq x y z
N MET A 1 39.57 3.38 17.60
CA MET A 1 39.05 2.37 16.65
C MET A 1 39.17 2.93 15.25
N SER A 2 39.96 2.30 14.37
CA SER A 2 40.06 2.73 12.96
C SER A 2 38.71 2.46 12.28
N GLN A 3 37.99 3.51 11.87
CA GLN A 3 36.74 3.34 11.14
C GLN A 3 37.04 2.62 9.82
N LYS A 4 36.30 1.55 9.52
CA LYS A 4 36.42 0.82 8.26
C LYS A 4 36.13 1.78 7.10
N PRO A 5 36.99 1.88 6.07
CA PRO A 5 36.78 2.83 4.98
C PRO A 5 35.53 2.47 4.17
N PHE A 6 34.80 3.51 3.74
CA PHE A 6 33.66 3.37 2.84
C PHE A 6 34.17 3.08 1.43
N THR A 7 33.88 1.89 0.91
CA THR A 7 34.45 1.42 -0.36
C THR A 7 33.50 1.70 -1.52
N VAL A 8 33.98 2.38 -2.55
CA VAL A 8 33.22 2.75 -3.76
C VAL A 8 33.59 1.82 -4.92
N GLY A 9 32.62 1.09 -5.49
CA GLY A 9 32.82 0.30 -6.72
C GLY A 9 32.54 -1.22 -6.65
N GLY A 10 31.92 -1.72 -5.57
CA GLY A 10 31.66 -3.16 -5.36
C GLY A 10 30.89 -3.85 -6.50
N ILE A 11 31.28 -5.10 -6.79
CA ILE A 11 30.74 -5.92 -7.88
C ILE A 11 29.22 -6.11 -7.72
N GLY A 12 28.45 -5.65 -8.72
CA GLY A 12 27.00 -5.89 -8.80
C GLY A 12 26.12 -5.04 -7.86
N ALA A 13 26.71 -4.23 -6.98
CA ALA A 13 25.95 -3.29 -6.15
C ALA A 13 25.62 -2.03 -6.96
N GLN A 14 24.34 -1.81 -7.25
CA GLN A 14 23.92 -0.52 -7.78
C GLN A 14 24.18 0.56 -6.71
N PRO A 15 24.82 1.69 -7.07
CA PRO A 15 25.09 2.74 -6.09
C PRO A 15 23.78 3.25 -5.49
N SER A 16 23.66 3.23 -4.16
CA SER A 16 22.46 3.74 -3.48
C SER A 16 22.58 5.24 -3.22
N LEU A 17 21.45 5.96 -3.19
CA LEU A 17 21.45 7.38 -2.80
C LEU A 17 22.02 7.57 -1.38
N ASP A 18 21.83 6.59 -0.50
CA ASP A 18 22.34 6.63 0.87
C ASP A 18 23.86 6.63 0.91
N ASP A 19 24.53 6.03 -0.09
CA ASP A 19 25.99 6.04 -0.22
C ASP A 19 26.50 7.44 -0.57
N VAL A 20 25.82 8.13 -1.49
CA VAL A 20 26.11 9.54 -1.84
C VAL A 20 25.99 10.43 -0.60
N VAL A 21 24.92 10.24 0.17
CA VAL A 21 24.63 11.04 1.38
C VAL A 21 25.64 10.76 2.50
N LYS A 22 26.03 9.49 2.71
CA LYS A 22 27.08 9.12 3.69
C LYS A 22 28.42 9.76 3.35
N ILE A 23 28.81 9.77 2.07
CA ILE A 23 30.04 10.44 1.63
C ILE A 23 29.92 11.95 1.81
N ALA A 24 28.76 12.52 1.47
CA ALA A 24 28.50 13.95 1.56
C ALA A 24 28.58 14.50 2.99
N GLN A 25 28.13 13.73 3.99
CA GLN A 25 28.13 14.10 5.41
C GLN A 25 29.53 14.30 6.02
N GLY A 26 30.58 13.73 5.40
CA GLY A 26 31.93 13.78 5.97
C GLY A 26 32.15 12.79 7.10
N GLY A 27 33.41 12.68 7.56
CA GLY A 27 33.79 11.80 8.68
C GLY A 27 34.10 10.35 8.33
N LEU A 28 33.81 9.90 7.09
CA LEU A 28 34.22 8.59 6.58
C LEU A 28 35.43 8.71 5.65
N VAL A 29 36.38 7.79 5.78
CA VAL A 29 37.46 7.61 4.79
C VAL A 29 36.89 6.89 3.58
N VAL A 30 36.88 7.52 2.42
CA VAL A 30 36.46 6.94 1.14
C VAL A 30 37.63 6.16 0.53
N ALA A 31 37.38 4.94 0.07
CA ALA A 31 38.37 4.11 -0.62
C ALA A 31 37.78 3.54 -1.92
N LEU A 32 38.64 3.24 -2.89
CA LEU A 32 38.24 2.57 -4.12
C LEU A 32 38.16 1.05 -3.92
N ASP A 33 37.14 0.41 -4.48
CA ASP A 33 37.06 -1.04 -4.55
C ASP A 33 38.17 -1.61 -5.44
N ALA A 34 38.84 -2.67 -4.96
CA ALA A 34 39.95 -3.27 -5.69
C ALA A 34 39.50 -3.87 -7.05
N ALA A 35 38.32 -4.48 -7.11
CA ALA A 35 37.80 -5.02 -8.36
C ALA A 35 37.33 -3.91 -9.31
N GLY A 36 36.75 -2.82 -8.77
CA GLY A 36 36.44 -1.62 -9.53
C GLY A 36 37.66 -0.93 -10.13
N ALA A 37 38.75 -0.83 -9.37
CA ALA A 37 40.01 -0.27 -9.85
C ALA A 37 40.62 -1.12 -10.98
N GLU A 38 40.64 -2.45 -10.84
CA GLU A 38 41.08 -3.36 -11.91
C GLU A 38 40.19 -3.29 -13.15
N ARG A 39 38.87 -3.10 -12.96
CA ARG A 39 37.93 -2.88 -14.07
C ARG A 39 38.24 -1.60 -14.84
N ILE A 40 38.51 -0.48 -14.16
CA ILE A 40 38.94 0.77 -14.84
C ILE A 40 40.22 0.52 -15.64
N LYS A 41 41.24 -0.15 -15.04
CA LYS A 41 42.50 -0.44 -15.74
C LYS A 41 42.28 -1.27 -17.02
N LYS A 42 41.30 -2.17 -17.02
CA LYS A 42 40.96 -3.04 -18.17
C LYS A 42 40.10 -2.33 -19.23
N GLU A 43 39.09 -1.59 -18.80
CA GLU A 43 38.07 -1.02 -19.70
C GLU A 43 38.37 0.42 -20.15
N SER A 44 39.17 1.16 -19.36
CA SER A 44 39.63 2.54 -19.64
C SER A 44 41.14 2.69 -19.32
N PRO A 45 42.04 1.96 -20.04
CA PRO A 45 43.48 1.95 -19.72
C PRO A 45 44.14 3.31 -19.97
N ALA A 46 45.07 3.69 -19.09
CA ALA A 46 45.89 4.88 -19.28
C ALA A 46 46.79 4.73 -20.52
N PRO A 47 46.91 5.77 -21.38
CA PRO A 47 47.81 5.72 -22.53
C PRO A 47 49.28 5.68 -22.08
N LYS A 48 50.14 4.99 -22.86
CA LYS A 48 51.58 4.81 -22.54
C LYS A 48 52.34 6.14 -22.39
N ALA A 49 51.88 7.20 -23.05
CA ALA A 49 52.36 8.57 -22.89
C ALA A 49 51.14 9.50 -22.83
N PHE A 50 50.63 9.76 -21.63
CA PHE A 50 49.54 10.70 -21.44
C PHE A 50 50.03 12.14 -21.60
N GLN A 51 49.38 12.90 -22.48
CA GLN A 51 49.52 14.35 -22.53
C GLN A 51 48.16 14.96 -22.18
N PRO A 52 48.07 15.81 -21.14
CA PRO A 52 46.85 16.54 -20.87
C PRO A 52 46.53 17.46 -22.05
N GLU A 53 45.25 17.73 -22.29
CA GLU A 53 44.87 18.73 -23.28
C GLU A 53 45.46 20.10 -22.94
N ALA A 54 45.69 20.93 -23.96
CA ALA A 54 46.15 22.29 -23.74
C ALA A 54 45.10 23.05 -22.90
N PHE A 55 45.45 23.33 -21.65
CA PHE A 55 44.60 24.01 -20.70
C PHE A 55 45.18 25.38 -20.36
N THR A 56 44.44 26.43 -20.70
CA THR A 56 44.76 27.79 -20.30
C THR A 56 43.86 28.14 -19.12
N ALA A 57 44.45 28.30 -17.94
CA ALA A 57 43.71 28.77 -16.78
C ALA A 57 43.10 30.15 -17.09
N PRO A 58 41.87 30.45 -16.63
CA PRO A 58 41.30 31.78 -16.77
C PRO A 58 42.23 32.82 -16.14
N ALA A 59 42.41 33.97 -16.81
CA ALA A 59 43.46 34.95 -16.53
C ALA A 59 43.47 35.52 -15.08
N GLN A 60 42.34 35.40 -14.38
CA GLN A 60 42.21 35.59 -12.94
C GLN A 60 41.21 34.58 -12.38
N PRO A 61 41.41 34.05 -11.15
CA PRO A 61 40.33 33.37 -10.44
C PRO A 61 39.14 34.34 -10.31
N PRO A 62 37.89 33.86 -10.36
CA PRO A 62 36.73 34.72 -10.20
C PRO A 62 36.88 35.54 -8.92
N ALA A 63 36.71 36.86 -9.00
CA ALA A 63 36.82 37.75 -7.85
C ALA A 63 35.93 37.22 -6.71
N ALA A 64 36.41 37.30 -5.47
CA ALA A 64 35.65 36.97 -4.27
C ALA A 64 34.40 37.88 -4.20
N GLY A 65 33.28 37.45 -4.80
CA GLY A 65 32.04 38.23 -4.82
C GLY A 65 31.02 38.02 -5.96
N ALA A 66 31.27 37.21 -7.01
CA ALA A 66 30.41 37.26 -8.22
C ALA A 66 29.36 36.14 -8.40
N ALA A 67 29.40 35.03 -7.67
CA ALA A 67 28.36 33.99 -7.76
C ALA A 67 28.22 33.19 -6.45
N PRO A 68 27.01 32.78 -6.03
CA PRO A 68 26.83 31.90 -4.89
C PRO A 68 27.55 30.57 -5.12
N LEU A 69 28.13 29.99 -4.07
CA LEU A 69 28.88 28.73 -4.11
C LEU A 69 28.09 27.61 -3.45
N LEU A 70 28.36 26.37 -3.88
CA LEU A 70 27.89 25.17 -3.19
C LEU A 70 28.57 25.05 -1.82
N ASP A 71 27.82 24.62 -0.81
CA ASP A 71 28.39 24.33 0.51
C ASP A 71 29.26 23.06 0.49
N ALA A 72 29.89 22.75 1.62
CA ALA A 72 30.77 21.59 1.73
C ALA A 72 30.03 20.25 1.51
N ALA A 73 28.82 20.08 2.04
CA ALA A 73 28.05 18.85 1.90
C ALA A 73 27.57 18.66 0.46
N GLN A 74 27.07 19.74 -0.17
CA GLN A 74 26.69 19.79 -1.57
C GLN A 74 27.87 19.47 -2.48
N THR A 75 29.03 20.11 -2.26
CA THR A 75 30.26 19.86 -3.02
C THR A 75 30.71 18.40 -2.91
N ARG A 76 30.68 17.83 -1.70
CA ARG A 76 30.99 16.40 -1.47
C ARG A 76 29.99 15.47 -2.15
N ALA A 77 28.70 15.82 -2.20
CA ALA A 77 27.69 15.03 -2.90
C ALA A 77 27.91 15.03 -4.43
N VAL A 78 28.31 16.17 -5.01
CA VAL A 78 28.71 16.25 -6.43
C VAL A 78 29.92 15.37 -6.71
N LEU A 79 30.97 15.46 -5.87
CA LEU A 79 32.17 14.63 -5.96
C LEU A 79 31.85 13.14 -5.83
N ALA A 80 30.98 12.75 -4.88
CA ALA A 80 30.58 11.37 -4.65
C ALA A 80 29.85 10.78 -5.87
N THR A 81 28.86 11.50 -6.40
CA THR A 81 28.11 11.07 -7.58
C THR A 81 29.01 10.93 -8.81
N ARG A 82 29.98 11.84 -8.96
CA ARG A 82 30.97 11.78 -10.04
C ARG A 82 31.96 10.64 -9.86
N LEU A 83 32.40 10.37 -8.64
CA LEU A 83 33.26 9.23 -8.32
C LEU A 83 32.55 7.90 -8.65
N LEU A 84 31.27 7.76 -8.32
CA LEU A 84 30.46 6.58 -8.67
C LEU A 84 30.38 6.37 -10.18
N THR A 85 30.25 7.46 -10.94
CA THR A 85 30.25 7.45 -12.42
C THR A 85 31.58 6.93 -12.96
N VAL A 86 32.71 7.42 -12.44
CA VAL A 86 34.04 6.99 -12.89
C VAL A 86 34.32 5.52 -12.52
N MET A 87 33.91 5.10 -11.32
CA MET A 87 34.17 3.76 -10.76
C MET A 87 33.42 2.60 -11.44
N ASN A 88 32.50 2.89 -12.37
CA ASN A 88 31.85 1.84 -13.17
C ASN A 88 32.75 1.27 -14.30
N GLY A 89 33.93 1.85 -14.57
CA GLY A 89 34.94 1.29 -15.47
C GLY A 89 34.76 1.59 -16.97
N ARG A 90 33.53 1.85 -17.42
CA ARG A 90 33.18 2.18 -18.82
C ARG A 90 33.11 3.68 -19.13
N SER A 91 33.50 4.52 -18.17
CA SER A 91 33.42 5.98 -18.28
C SER A 91 34.45 6.59 -19.23
N GLY A 92 35.51 5.87 -19.60
CA GLY A 92 36.63 6.42 -20.37
C GLY A 92 37.60 7.28 -19.56
N ALA A 93 37.38 7.43 -18.24
CA ALA A 93 38.27 8.14 -17.34
C ALA A 93 39.29 7.22 -16.68
N ARG A 94 40.54 7.68 -16.56
CA ARG A 94 41.62 6.90 -15.95
C ARG A 94 41.46 6.75 -14.44
N LEU A 95 42.08 5.71 -13.87
CA LEU A 95 42.09 5.46 -12.43
C LEU A 95 42.63 6.66 -11.63
N GLN A 96 43.61 7.38 -12.18
CA GLN A 96 44.17 8.59 -11.56
C GLN A 96 43.13 9.68 -11.30
N VAL A 97 42.08 9.77 -12.13
CA VAL A 97 40.96 10.70 -11.91
C VAL A 97 40.14 10.26 -10.69
N ALA A 98 39.83 8.96 -10.57
CA ALA A 98 39.12 8.42 -9.41
C ALA A 98 39.93 8.57 -8.10
N ASP A 99 41.25 8.33 -8.16
CA ASP A 99 42.15 8.53 -7.03
C ASP A 99 42.21 10.00 -6.60
N PHE A 100 42.21 10.92 -7.55
CA PHE A 100 42.18 12.37 -7.27
C PHE A 100 40.87 12.79 -6.60
N LEU A 101 39.71 12.39 -7.15
CA LEU A 101 38.40 12.68 -6.53
C LEU A 101 38.30 12.11 -5.10
N THR A 102 38.87 10.94 -4.87
CA THR A 102 38.95 10.33 -3.53
C THR A 102 39.83 11.14 -2.57
N GLN A 103 40.94 11.68 -3.06
CA GLN A 103 41.80 12.57 -2.27
C GLN A 103 41.11 13.89 -1.91
N LEU A 104 40.33 14.49 -2.83
CA LEU A 104 39.52 15.67 -2.55
C LEU A 104 38.47 15.40 -1.47
N LEU A 105 37.87 14.21 -1.46
CA LEU A 105 36.88 13.80 -0.46
C LEU A 105 37.47 13.51 0.91
N ASN A 106 38.72 13.02 0.98
CA ASN A 106 39.32 12.54 2.23
C ASN A 106 40.17 13.58 2.95
N ARG A 107 40.75 14.55 2.23
CA ARG A 107 41.71 15.48 2.81
C ARG A 107 41.05 16.82 3.16
N PRO A 108 41.21 17.31 4.40
CA PRO A 108 40.69 18.62 4.77
C PRO A 108 41.34 19.71 3.92
N GLY A 109 40.55 20.72 3.55
CA GLY A 109 41.01 21.90 2.83
C GLY A 109 41.13 21.74 1.31
N LEU A 110 40.85 20.55 0.76
CA LEU A 110 40.99 20.28 -0.68
C LEU A 110 39.67 20.33 -1.47
N LEU A 111 38.53 20.61 -0.83
CA LEU A 111 37.27 20.71 -1.58
C LEU A 111 37.32 21.89 -2.55
N PRO A 112 37.01 21.71 -3.85
CA PRO A 112 36.95 22.82 -4.80
C PRO A 112 35.73 23.70 -4.55
N ALA A 113 35.88 25.01 -4.73
CA ALA A 113 34.77 25.97 -4.69
C ALA A 113 33.94 25.87 -5.99
N LEU A 114 32.84 25.13 -5.93
CA LEU A 114 31.94 24.92 -7.08
C LEU A 114 30.84 26.00 -7.12
N PRO A 115 30.49 26.55 -8.29
CA PRO A 115 29.43 27.54 -8.41
C PRO A 115 28.04 26.93 -8.23
N ALA A 116 27.11 27.66 -7.61
CA ALA A 116 25.69 27.33 -7.56
C ALA A 116 24.99 27.79 -8.86
N ALA A 117 25.44 27.28 -10.00
CA ALA A 117 24.94 27.66 -11.32
C ALA A 117 23.52 27.11 -11.60
N PRO A 118 22.78 27.65 -12.59
CA PRO A 118 21.46 27.14 -12.97
C PRO A 118 21.42 25.64 -13.33
N GLY A 119 22.37 25.18 -14.16
CA GLY A 119 22.44 23.80 -14.64
C GLY A 119 23.78 23.12 -14.35
N ASP A 120 23.83 21.82 -14.58
CA ASP A 120 24.98 20.95 -14.24
C ASP A 120 26.28 21.33 -14.95
N ALA A 121 26.22 21.75 -16.21
CA ALA A 121 27.41 21.95 -17.05
C ALA A 121 28.45 22.91 -16.45
N ALA A 122 28.00 24.02 -15.85
CA ALA A 122 28.89 25.00 -15.23
C ALA A 122 29.51 24.48 -13.92
N VAL A 123 28.74 23.74 -13.12
CA VAL A 123 29.21 23.14 -11.86
C VAL A 123 30.26 22.06 -12.15
N LEU A 124 29.97 21.21 -13.12
CA LEU A 124 30.82 20.10 -13.53
C LEU A 124 32.04 20.57 -14.34
N GLY A 125 31.91 21.67 -15.10
CA GLY A 125 33.03 22.35 -15.73
C GLY A 125 34.05 22.84 -14.70
N ALA A 126 33.59 23.49 -13.62
CA ALA A 126 34.46 23.90 -12.52
C ALA A 126 35.14 22.71 -11.82
N LEU A 127 34.46 21.57 -11.70
CA LEU A 127 35.07 20.33 -11.20
C LEU A 127 36.12 19.76 -12.17
N ALA A 128 35.89 19.84 -13.48
CA ALA A 128 36.87 19.43 -14.47
C ALA A 128 38.12 20.33 -14.43
N ASP A 129 37.93 21.65 -14.27
CA ASP A 129 39.04 22.60 -14.10
C ASP A 129 39.86 22.33 -12.82
N ALA A 130 39.20 21.90 -11.73
CA ALA A 130 39.88 21.48 -10.51
C ALA A 130 40.82 20.28 -10.74
N CYS A 131 40.54 19.41 -11.71
CA CYS A 131 41.43 18.30 -12.10
C CYS A 131 42.70 18.77 -12.84
N HIS A 132 42.77 20.04 -13.25
CA HIS A 132 43.98 20.72 -13.73
C HIS A 132 44.64 21.59 -12.64
N GLY A 133 44.13 21.56 -11.41
CA GLY A 133 44.59 22.40 -10.30
C GLY A 133 44.09 23.85 -10.35
N ALA A 134 43.14 24.16 -11.24
CA ALA A 134 42.56 25.50 -11.36
C ALA A 134 41.38 25.71 -10.40
N GLY A 135 41.03 26.98 -10.16
CA GLY A 135 39.95 27.38 -9.27
C GLY A 135 40.42 27.68 -7.84
N LEU A 136 39.45 27.79 -6.93
CA LEU A 136 39.67 28.13 -5.53
C LEU A 136 39.33 26.93 -4.64
N ALA A 137 40.04 26.79 -3.52
CA ALA A 137 39.64 25.86 -2.48
C ALA A 137 38.47 26.46 -1.68
N LEU A 138 37.57 25.61 -1.19
CA LEU A 138 36.50 26.04 -0.28
C LEU A 138 37.10 26.36 1.09
N LYS A 139 36.78 27.53 1.67
CA LYS A 139 37.31 27.94 2.97
C LYS A 139 36.80 26.99 4.06
N GLN A 140 37.72 26.40 4.84
CA GLN A 140 37.35 25.62 6.01
C GLN A 140 36.95 26.55 7.16
N GLN A 141 35.88 26.22 7.88
CA GLN A 141 35.63 26.85 9.18
C GLN A 141 36.69 26.34 10.16
N GLU A 142 37.61 27.20 10.57
CA GLU A 142 38.58 26.88 11.62
C GLU A 142 37.85 26.68 12.95
N GLY A 143 37.94 25.48 13.52
CA GLY A 143 37.69 25.25 14.94
C GLY A 143 38.84 25.82 15.77
N GLY A 144 38.90 27.14 15.91
CA GLY A 144 39.98 27.85 16.60
C GLY A 144 39.74 28.03 18.09
N SER A 145 40.46 27.26 18.91
CA SER A 145 40.85 27.65 20.27
C SER A 145 41.79 28.88 20.20
N GLY A 146 41.37 30.03 20.72
CA GLY A 146 42.22 31.23 20.73
C GLY A 146 41.73 32.27 21.72
N SER A 147 42.49 32.46 22.79
CA SER A 147 42.31 33.50 23.82
C SER A 147 42.60 34.89 23.26
N GLY A 148 41.67 35.83 23.43
CA GLY A 148 41.88 37.25 23.13
C GLY A 148 40.80 38.12 23.76
N SER A 149 41.19 38.90 24.77
CA SER A 149 40.38 39.85 25.55
C SER A 149 40.03 41.11 24.76
N GLY A 150 38.79 41.61 24.91
CA GLY A 150 38.38 42.95 24.48
C GLY A 150 36.86 43.13 24.56
N ALA A 151 36.42 44.22 25.19
CA ALA A 151 35.08 44.42 25.75
C ALA A 151 34.01 44.97 24.78
N SER A 152 32.74 44.80 25.19
CA SER A 152 31.59 45.73 25.05
C SER A 152 30.89 45.91 23.68
N ALA A 153 29.73 45.26 23.48
CA ALA A 153 28.52 45.82 22.83
C ALA A 153 27.28 44.90 23.03
N SER A 154 26.09 45.51 23.11
CA SER A 154 24.78 45.00 23.55
C SER A 154 24.17 43.79 22.77
N PRO A 155 23.23 43.01 23.37
CA PRO A 155 22.69 41.78 22.79
C PRO A 155 21.29 42.00 22.20
N HIS A 156 21.16 42.66 21.05
CA HIS A 156 19.95 42.53 20.23
C HIS A 156 20.33 42.72 18.76
N THR A 157 19.74 41.89 17.89
CA THR A 157 19.91 41.83 16.43
C THR A 157 21.21 41.16 15.94
N SER A 158 21.17 39.81 15.84
CA SER A 158 21.83 38.98 14.80
C SER A 158 22.14 37.58 15.35
N ALA A 159 21.10 36.76 15.55
CA ALA A 159 21.27 35.31 15.72
C ALA A 159 21.32 34.67 14.32
N GLU A 160 22.41 34.91 13.59
CA GLU A 160 22.74 34.21 12.34
C GLU A 160 23.61 32.98 12.66
N HIS A 161 23.01 31.80 12.84
CA HIS A 161 23.72 30.50 12.84
C HIS A 161 22.79 29.39 12.29
N PRO A 162 23.28 28.38 11.54
CA PRO A 162 24.48 28.30 10.71
C PRO A 162 24.13 27.89 9.27
N HIS A 163 24.14 28.83 8.34
CA HIS A 163 24.45 28.56 6.94
C HIS A 163 25.40 29.66 6.52
N THR A 164 26.68 29.52 6.91
CA THR A 164 27.70 30.41 6.38
C THR A 164 27.68 30.24 4.87
N ALA A 165 27.34 31.31 4.15
CA ALA A 165 27.58 31.38 2.71
C ALA A 165 28.97 30.81 2.46
N ALA A 166 29.04 29.76 1.65
CA ALA A 166 30.29 29.07 1.41
C ALA A 166 31.27 30.08 0.82
N ALA A 167 32.39 30.30 1.52
CA ALA A 167 33.37 31.31 1.13
C ALA A 167 34.49 30.65 0.34
N ALA A 168 34.92 31.29 -0.73
CA ALA A 168 36.13 30.87 -1.43
C ALA A 168 37.36 31.16 -0.55
N GLY A 169 38.28 30.21 -0.51
CA GLY A 169 39.61 30.32 0.09
C GLY A 169 40.67 30.70 -0.94
N GLY A 170 41.92 30.31 -0.68
CA GLY A 170 43.04 30.54 -1.61
C GLY A 170 42.98 29.67 -2.88
N PRO A 171 43.95 29.85 -3.79
CA PRO A 171 44.06 29.03 -5.00
C PRO A 171 44.10 27.53 -4.68
N LEU A 172 43.32 26.74 -5.43
CA LEU A 172 43.28 25.29 -5.22
C LEU A 172 44.65 24.64 -5.48
N ALA A 173 45.41 25.16 -6.47
CA ALA A 173 46.78 24.72 -6.76
C ALA A 173 47.70 24.78 -5.53
N ASP A 174 47.59 25.83 -4.72
CA ASP A 174 48.43 26.00 -3.53
C ASP A 174 48.03 25.00 -2.45
N ALA A 175 46.73 24.78 -2.24
CA ALA A 175 46.22 23.79 -1.30
C ALA A 175 46.62 22.35 -1.70
N LEU A 176 46.52 22.03 -2.99
CA LEU A 176 46.95 20.75 -3.56
C LEU A 176 48.46 20.54 -3.39
N ALA A 177 49.28 21.56 -3.68
CA ALA A 177 50.72 21.51 -3.49
C ALA A 177 51.11 21.34 -2.02
N ALA A 178 50.46 22.07 -1.10
CA ALA A 178 50.67 21.93 0.34
C ALA A 178 50.31 20.53 0.87
N ALA A 179 49.29 19.89 0.28
CA ALA A 179 48.92 18.52 0.60
C ALA A 179 49.78 17.47 -0.14
N GLY A 180 50.63 17.84 -1.09
CA GLY A 180 51.37 16.88 -1.93
C GLY A 180 50.45 16.06 -2.84
N VAL A 181 49.33 16.63 -3.28
CA VAL A 181 48.38 16.00 -4.21
C VAL A 181 48.60 16.60 -5.60
N ALA A 182 49.05 15.80 -6.56
CA ALA A 182 49.22 16.27 -7.94
C ALA A 182 47.88 16.21 -8.70
N PRO A 183 47.45 17.29 -9.38
CA PRO A 183 46.29 17.24 -10.27
C PRO A 183 46.57 16.28 -11.45
N PRO A 184 45.63 15.39 -11.82
CA PRO A 184 45.89 14.36 -12.83
C PRO A 184 45.99 14.92 -14.27
N GLY A 185 45.46 16.13 -14.51
CA GLY A 185 45.19 16.67 -15.84
C GLY A 185 44.16 15.82 -16.59
N LEU A 186 43.43 16.41 -17.53
CA LEU A 186 42.42 15.70 -18.32
C LEU A 186 42.79 15.67 -19.81
N SER A 187 42.44 14.59 -20.48
CA SER A 187 42.26 14.60 -21.94
C SER A 187 40.89 15.20 -22.31
N ALA A 188 40.72 15.59 -23.57
CA ALA A 188 39.43 16.10 -24.08
C ALA A 188 38.25 15.13 -23.82
N ALA A 189 38.50 13.81 -23.91
CA ALA A 189 37.49 12.79 -23.62
C ALA A 189 37.17 12.72 -22.11
N GLU A 190 38.19 12.80 -21.24
CA GLU A 190 37.99 12.82 -19.78
C GLU A 190 37.27 14.09 -19.31
N ARG A 191 37.60 15.24 -19.90
CA ARG A 191 36.90 16.50 -19.65
C ARG A 191 35.43 16.40 -20.04
N ALA A 192 35.12 15.88 -21.23
CA ALA A 192 33.72 15.70 -21.67
C ALA A 192 32.92 14.80 -20.73
N VAL A 193 33.53 13.74 -20.19
CA VAL A 193 32.89 12.81 -19.24
C VAL A 193 32.68 13.47 -17.87
N LEU A 194 33.63 14.28 -17.39
CA LEU A 194 33.53 14.97 -16.11
C LEU A 194 32.57 16.16 -16.14
N SER A 195 32.46 16.86 -17.28
CA SER A 195 31.67 18.08 -17.43
C SER A 195 30.24 17.89 -17.93
N SER A 196 29.82 16.65 -18.24
CA SER A 196 28.48 16.32 -18.77
C SER A 196 27.58 15.51 -17.82
N GLY A 197 26.29 15.42 -18.14
CA GLY A 197 25.26 14.69 -17.39
C GLY A 197 24.63 15.49 -16.23
N ALA A 198 23.76 14.85 -15.46
CA ALA A 198 22.98 15.46 -14.37
C ALA A 198 23.54 15.22 -12.95
N SER A 199 24.81 14.80 -12.83
CA SER A 199 25.33 14.29 -11.55
C SER A 199 25.44 15.35 -10.45
N ALA A 200 25.50 16.64 -10.78
CA ALA A 200 25.54 17.69 -9.78
C ALA A 200 24.15 17.90 -9.16
N ALA A 201 23.12 18.06 -9.99
CA ALA A 201 21.74 18.16 -9.55
C ALA A 201 21.27 16.87 -8.84
N ALA A 202 21.65 15.69 -9.34
CA ALA A 202 21.34 14.41 -8.71
C ALA A 202 22.03 14.26 -7.34
N GLY A 203 23.31 14.64 -7.22
CA GLY A 203 24.05 14.60 -5.95
C GLY A 203 23.44 15.53 -4.90
N VAL A 204 23.17 16.80 -5.26
CA VAL A 204 22.53 17.77 -4.37
C VAL A 204 21.08 17.36 -4.05
N GLY A 205 20.35 16.82 -5.03
CA GLY A 205 18.99 16.30 -4.86
C GLY A 205 18.93 15.08 -3.92
N ALA A 206 19.96 14.24 -3.89
CA ALA A 206 20.04 13.10 -2.97
C ALA A 206 20.04 13.54 -1.50
N LEU A 207 20.67 14.68 -1.17
CA LEU A 207 20.60 15.29 0.16
C LEU A 207 19.16 15.67 0.51
N ALA A 208 18.47 16.40 -0.36
CA ALA A 208 17.08 16.81 -0.13
C ALA A 208 16.15 15.60 0.06
N VAL A 209 16.29 14.56 -0.76
CA VAL A 209 15.46 13.35 -0.68
C VAL A 209 15.73 12.54 0.60
N ALA A 210 16.99 12.25 0.91
CA ALA A 210 17.33 11.46 2.09
C ALA A 210 17.02 12.21 3.39
N GLY A 211 17.31 13.51 3.42
CA GLY A 211 16.95 14.39 4.53
C GLY A 211 15.44 14.49 4.70
N GLY A 212 14.70 14.69 3.60
CA GLY A 212 13.24 14.77 3.62
C GLY A 212 12.57 13.48 4.13
N LYS A 213 13.10 12.29 3.83
CA LYS A 213 12.59 11.02 4.39
C LYS A 213 12.71 10.98 5.92
N ARG A 214 13.85 11.40 6.46
CA ARG A 214 14.06 11.45 7.92
C ARG A 214 13.23 12.55 8.57
N LEU A 215 13.12 13.71 7.91
CA LEU A 215 12.29 14.81 8.38
C LEU A 215 10.81 14.44 8.38
N LEU A 216 10.32 13.64 7.44
CA LEU A 216 8.94 13.17 7.41
C LEU A 216 8.58 12.39 8.69
N SER A 217 9.42 11.47 9.14
CA SER A 217 9.20 10.75 10.40
C SER A 217 9.28 11.69 11.62
N ALA A 218 10.24 12.61 11.64
CA ALA A 218 10.35 13.61 12.71
C ALA A 218 9.13 14.55 12.75
N ALA A 219 8.63 14.98 11.60
CA ALA A 219 7.44 15.82 11.45
C ALA A 219 6.17 15.08 11.88
N THR A 220 6.07 13.79 11.56
CA THR A 220 4.97 12.92 12.02
C THR A 220 4.98 12.79 13.54
N ALA A 221 6.15 12.58 14.14
CA ALA A 221 6.32 12.55 15.58
C ALA A 221 6.01 13.89 16.26
N ALA A 222 6.44 15.01 15.67
CA ALA A 222 6.13 16.35 16.17
C ALA A 222 4.63 16.64 16.10
N ALA A 223 3.97 16.27 15.00
CA ALA A 223 2.51 16.40 14.86
C ALA A 223 1.76 15.58 15.92
N ALA A 224 2.18 14.34 16.20
CA ALA A 224 1.61 13.54 17.28
C ALA A 224 1.82 14.19 18.66
N LEU A 225 3.01 14.74 18.93
CA LEU A 225 3.26 15.44 20.20
C LEU A 225 2.38 16.69 20.34
N SER A 226 2.18 17.44 19.24
CA SER A 226 1.27 18.59 19.18
C SER A 226 -0.20 18.18 19.40
N VAL A 227 -0.63 17.00 18.89
CA VAL A 227 -1.96 16.44 19.16
C VAL A 227 -2.16 16.25 20.66
N GLU A 228 -1.19 15.72 21.39
CA GLU A 228 -1.30 15.56 22.85
C GLU A 228 -1.16 16.86 23.63
N ALA A 229 -0.32 17.78 23.15
CA ALA A 229 -0.16 19.11 23.73
C ALA A 229 -1.49 19.88 23.72
N LEU A 230 -2.25 19.80 22.62
CA LEU A 230 -3.57 20.42 22.51
C LEU A 230 -4.71 19.54 23.06
N GLY A 231 -4.55 18.21 23.03
CA GLY A 231 -5.60 17.23 23.27
C GLY A 231 -6.49 16.97 22.06
N ALA A 232 -5.99 17.23 20.85
CA ALA A 232 -6.74 17.22 19.59
C ALA A 232 -7.40 15.85 19.27
N PRO A 233 -8.48 15.84 18.47
CA PRO A 233 -9.18 14.60 18.12
C PRO A 233 -8.38 13.74 17.13
N THR A 234 -8.37 12.43 17.34
CA THR A 234 -7.63 11.45 16.53
C THR A 234 -8.50 10.73 15.49
N LYS A 235 -9.81 10.97 15.48
CA LYS A 235 -10.77 10.37 14.55
C LYS A 235 -10.37 10.53 13.07
N ALA A 236 -9.72 11.64 12.73
CA ALA A 236 -9.22 11.90 11.37
C ALA A 236 -8.11 10.94 10.92
N PHE A 237 -7.50 10.20 11.86
CA PHE A 237 -6.43 9.23 11.60
C PHE A 237 -6.97 7.81 11.44
N GLU A 238 -8.27 7.58 11.67
CA GLU A 238 -8.87 6.26 11.50
C GLU A 238 -8.80 5.81 10.05
N ALA A 239 -8.41 4.53 9.84
CA ALA A 239 -8.19 3.97 8.50
C ALA A 239 -9.40 4.17 7.57
N ASP A 240 -10.64 4.01 8.07
CA ASP A 240 -11.84 4.19 7.25
C ASP A 240 -12.05 5.65 6.81
N VAL A 241 -11.67 6.62 7.65
CA VAL A 241 -11.76 8.06 7.33
C VAL A 241 -10.68 8.45 6.32
N VAL A 242 -9.45 7.99 6.53
CA VAL A 242 -8.32 8.27 5.64
C VAL A 242 -8.49 7.61 4.28
N GLU A 243 -9.00 6.36 4.24
CA GLU A 243 -9.33 5.67 3.00
C GLU A 243 -10.44 6.40 2.22
N ALA A 244 -11.47 6.90 2.90
CA ALA A 244 -12.57 7.64 2.27
C ALA A 244 -12.09 8.94 1.61
N ALA A 245 -11.01 9.54 2.11
CA ALA A 245 -10.38 10.72 1.51
C ALA A 245 -9.59 10.40 0.22
N GLY A 246 -9.37 9.12 -0.12
CA GLY A 246 -8.76 8.70 -1.39
C GLY A 246 -7.25 8.94 -1.52
N TYR A 247 -6.58 9.43 -0.47
CA TYR A 247 -5.17 9.80 -0.50
C TYR A 247 -4.27 8.67 0.00
N LYS A 248 -3.65 7.89 -0.90
CA LYS A 248 -2.88 6.68 -0.55
C LYS A 248 -1.71 7.01 0.40
N GLY A 249 -0.96 8.08 0.15
CA GLY A 249 0.14 8.51 1.01
C GLY A 249 -0.26 8.83 2.45
N ALA A 250 -1.54 9.15 2.71
CA ALA A 250 -2.01 9.49 4.05
C ALA A 250 -2.15 8.27 4.97
N ILE A 251 -2.34 7.08 4.40
CA ILE A 251 -2.61 5.86 5.18
C ILE A 251 -1.43 5.52 6.08
N GLY A 252 -0.21 5.52 5.52
CA GLY A 252 1.01 5.22 6.27
C GLY A 252 1.27 6.24 7.39
N VAL A 253 1.05 7.53 7.12
CA VAL A 253 1.21 8.58 8.14
C VAL A 253 0.18 8.47 9.24
N ALA A 254 -1.09 8.23 8.89
CA ALA A 254 -2.15 8.04 9.88
C ALA A 254 -1.85 6.85 10.80
N ASP A 255 -1.32 5.76 10.22
CA ASP A 255 -0.91 4.58 10.96
C ASP A 255 0.21 4.87 11.97
N GLU A 256 1.24 5.59 11.52
CA GLU A 256 2.37 6.01 12.34
C GLU A 256 1.92 6.97 13.46
N LEU A 257 1.07 7.96 13.15
CA LEU A 257 0.47 8.86 14.14
C LEU A 257 -0.28 8.08 15.23
N GLN A 258 -1.09 7.10 14.86
CA GLN A 258 -1.79 6.24 15.84
C GLN A 258 -0.80 5.44 16.68
N GLY A 259 0.23 4.84 16.07
CA GLY A 259 1.25 4.08 16.79
C GLY A 259 2.06 4.92 17.79
N LEU A 260 2.32 6.19 17.45
CA LEU A 260 3.00 7.16 18.31
C LEU A 260 2.13 7.59 19.50
N LEU A 261 0.83 7.77 19.28
CA LEU A 261 -0.17 8.19 20.27
C LEU A 261 -0.69 7.05 21.16
N GLU A 262 -0.34 5.81 20.86
CA GLU A 262 -0.79 4.63 21.61
C GLU A 262 -0.49 4.75 23.11
N GLY A 263 -1.53 4.64 23.94
CA GLY A 263 -1.45 4.77 25.40
C GLY A 263 -1.60 6.21 25.93
N SER A 264 -1.79 7.20 25.06
CA SER A 264 -2.08 8.59 25.46
C SER A 264 -3.36 8.67 26.29
N LYS A 265 -3.32 9.44 27.39
CA LYS A 265 -4.53 9.90 28.10
C LYS A 265 -4.91 11.35 27.77
N ARG A 266 -4.20 11.95 26.82
CA ARG A 266 -4.30 13.37 26.43
C ARG A 266 -4.99 13.56 25.08
N ALA A 267 -4.70 12.71 24.11
CA ALA A 267 -5.43 12.71 22.84
C ALA A 267 -6.95 12.61 23.07
N ASP A 268 -7.76 13.24 22.20
CA ASP A 268 -9.22 13.26 22.29
C ASP A 268 -9.82 13.92 23.55
N THR A 269 -9.04 14.73 24.29
CA THR A 269 -9.52 15.45 25.49
C THR A 269 -9.91 16.90 25.22
N PHE A 270 -9.71 17.40 23.99
CA PHE A 270 -10.09 18.74 23.58
C PHE A 270 -11.60 18.96 23.73
N LYS A 271 -11.98 19.85 24.64
CA LYS A 271 -13.37 20.25 24.84
C LYS A 271 -13.61 21.50 24.02
N ASP A 272 -14.26 21.34 22.87
CA ASP A 272 -14.69 22.44 22.01
C ASP A 272 -15.44 23.51 22.82
N ARG A 273 -14.77 24.64 23.05
CA ARG A 273 -15.29 25.79 23.82
C ARG A 273 -14.79 27.11 23.23
N SER A 274 -14.83 27.26 21.90
CA SER A 274 -14.98 28.52 21.15
C SER A 274 -14.39 28.41 19.73
N GLY A 275 -15.20 27.96 18.77
CA GLY A 275 -15.30 28.56 17.43
C GLY A 275 -14.05 28.99 16.64
N ASP A 276 -12.95 28.22 16.61
CA ASP A 276 -11.95 28.36 15.54
C ASP A 276 -11.71 27.02 14.80
N PRO A 277 -12.51 26.72 13.75
CA PRO A 277 -12.35 25.52 12.96
C PRO A 277 -11.01 25.43 12.22
N ALA A 278 -10.27 26.53 12.04
CA ALA A 278 -8.98 26.52 11.36
C ALA A 278 -7.87 25.88 12.19
N ALA A 279 -7.90 26.04 13.51
CA ALA A 279 -6.89 25.47 14.42
C ALA A 279 -6.95 23.93 14.45
N LEU A 280 -8.15 23.33 14.45
CA LEU A 280 -8.35 21.88 14.42
C LEU A 280 -8.08 21.27 13.03
N ALA A 281 -8.31 22.03 11.95
CA ALA A 281 -8.04 21.59 10.59
C ALA A 281 -6.54 21.26 10.37
N ALA A 282 -5.63 21.97 11.04
CA ALA A 282 -4.18 21.74 10.94
C ALA A 282 -3.74 20.36 11.51
N PHE A 283 -4.53 19.78 12.42
CA PHE A 283 -4.30 18.45 12.97
C PHE A 283 -5.02 17.37 12.16
N ALA A 284 -6.29 17.60 11.81
CA ALA A 284 -7.08 16.66 11.02
C ALA A 284 -6.49 16.41 9.61
N GLY A 285 -5.86 17.43 9.01
CA GLY A 285 -5.19 17.34 7.72
C GLY A 285 -3.75 16.80 7.74
N ALA A 286 -3.20 16.49 8.92
CA ALA A 286 -1.82 16.04 9.05
C ALA A 286 -1.50 14.77 8.25
N PRO A 287 -2.34 13.71 8.23
CA PRO A 287 -2.11 12.54 7.39
C PRO A 287 -1.99 12.89 5.91
N GLN A 288 -2.89 13.73 5.38
CA GLN A 288 -2.93 14.08 3.96
C GLN A 288 -1.70 14.90 3.57
N ARG A 289 -1.32 15.88 4.39
CA ARG A 289 -0.22 16.80 4.08
C ARG A 289 1.15 16.14 4.19
N LEU A 290 1.38 15.36 5.24
CA LEU A 290 2.62 14.59 5.38
C LEU A 290 2.64 13.39 4.41
N GLY A 291 1.47 12.81 4.10
CA GLY A 291 1.35 11.79 3.06
C GLY A 291 1.76 12.33 1.69
N ALA A 292 1.40 13.59 1.38
CA ALA A 292 1.77 14.23 0.12
C ALA A 292 3.26 14.51 0.02
N LEU A 293 3.89 14.86 1.14
CA LEU A 293 5.33 14.89 1.25
C LEU A 293 5.94 13.50 0.99
N GLY A 294 5.36 12.43 1.53
CA GLY A 294 5.79 11.05 1.26
C GLY A 294 5.74 10.67 -0.23
N GLU A 295 4.66 11.02 -0.92
CA GLU A 295 4.51 10.77 -2.36
C GLU A 295 5.50 11.60 -3.20
N ALA A 296 5.66 12.89 -2.88
CA ALA A 296 6.64 13.75 -3.55
C ALA A 296 8.08 13.27 -3.32
N LEU A 297 8.41 12.78 -2.12
CA LEU A 297 9.69 12.14 -1.81
C LEU A 297 9.92 10.87 -2.62
N ALA A 298 8.89 10.04 -2.83
CA ALA A 298 8.99 8.84 -3.66
C ALA A 298 9.24 9.18 -5.15
N GLY A 299 8.54 10.19 -5.66
CA GLY A 299 8.76 10.70 -7.03
C GLY A 299 10.18 11.26 -7.21
N ALA A 300 10.61 12.15 -6.31
CA ALA A 300 11.95 12.71 -6.32
C ALA A 300 13.04 11.65 -6.12
N TYR A 301 12.83 10.66 -5.25
CA TYR A 301 13.74 9.52 -5.07
C TYR A 301 13.92 8.75 -6.38
N THR A 302 12.83 8.46 -7.10
CA THR A 302 12.87 7.74 -8.37
C THR A 302 13.64 8.53 -9.42
N ALA A 303 13.37 9.84 -9.53
CA ALA A 303 14.06 10.70 -10.48
C ALA A 303 15.56 10.83 -10.17
N VAL A 304 15.93 11.12 -8.91
CA VAL A 304 17.34 11.22 -8.48
C VAL A 304 18.05 9.87 -8.66
N ARG A 305 17.41 8.75 -8.28
CA ARG A 305 17.96 7.41 -8.45
C ARG A 305 18.24 7.11 -9.91
N SER A 306 17.28 7.39 -10.79
CA SER A 306 17.47 7.18 -12.23
C SER A 306 18.68 7.94 -12.77
N GLU A 307 18.93 9.17 -12.30
CA GLU A 307 20.06 9.99 -12.74
C GLU A 307 21.41 9.52 -12.19
N VAL A 308 21.43 9.11 -10.92
CA VAL A 308 22.62 8.48 -10.32
C VAL A 308 22.97 7.18 -11.04
N GLN A 309 21.96 6.42 -11.46
CA GLN A 309 22.13 5.14 -12.16
C GLN A 309 22.46 5.29 -13.64
N SER A 310 21.82 6.22 -14.36
CA SER A 310 22.10 6.50 -15.77
C SER A 310 23.53 7.01 -15.95
N GLY A 311 23.99 7.90 -15.06
CA GLY A 311 25.37 8.37 -15.03
C GLY A 311 26.38 7.25 -14.83
N ALA A 312 25.99 6.18 -14.11
CA ALA A 312 26.85 5.02 -13.93
C ALA A 312 26.97 4.16 -15.21
N LEU A 313 26.00 4.14 -16.14
CA LEU A 313 25.89 3.14 -17.22
C LEU A 313 26.37 3.61 -18.62
N ALA A 314 27.46 4.37 -18.71
CA ALA A 314 27.98 4.85 -20.01
C ALA A 314 28.27 3.69 -21.01
N PRO A 315 27.83 3.78 -22.29
CA PRO A 315 28.16 2.81 -23.33
C PRO A 315 29.66 2.79 -23.65
N LYS A 316 30.18 1.62 -24.02
CA LYS A 316 31.58 1.47 -24.41
C LYS A 316 31.88 2.30 -25.67
N GLY A 317 32.73 3.32 -25.54
CA GLY A 317 33.22 4.12 -26.68
C GLY A 317 32.45 5.42 -26.96
N THR A 318 31.48 5.82 -26.13
CA THR A 318 30.83 7.13 -26.24
C THR A 318 31.33 8.07 -25.15
N ALA A 319 31.96 9.18 -25.53
CA ALA A 319 32.54 10.17 -24.61
C ALA A 319 31.49 11.09 -23.93
N VAL A 320 30.20 10.89 -24.21
CA VAL A 320 29.11 11.79 -23.79
C VAL A 320 28.05 10.99 -23.03
N LEU A 321 27.77 11.39 -21.79
CA LEU A 321 26.66 10.85 -21.00
C LEU A 321 25.32 11.32 -21.59
N SER A 322 24.26 10.53 -21.39
CA SER A 322 22.90 10.94 -21.77
C SER A 322 22.57 12.32 -21.19
N PRO A 323 21.82 13.17 -21.93
CA PRO A 323 21.38 14.45 -21.39
C PRO A 323 20.53 14.23 -20.12
N PRO A 324 20.55 15.20 -19.18
CA PRO A 324 19.72 15.14 -17.97
C PRO A 324 18.25 14.87 -18.30
N SER A 325 17.58 14.01 -17.52
CA SER A 325 16.13 13.85 -17.66
C SER A 325 15.41 15.14 -17.33
N PRO A 326 14.42 15.56 -18.14
CA PRO A 326 13.56 16.67 -17.78
C PRO A 326 12.69 16.39 -16.54
N LEU A 327 12.58 15.12 -16.11
CA LEU A 327 11.80 14.71 -14.93
C LEU A 327 12.50 15.04 -13.60
N LEU A 328 13.82 15.16 -13.57
CA LEU A 328 14.56 15.47 -12.35
C LEU A 328 14.16 16.84 -11.76
N PRO A 329 14.29 17.97 -12.49
CA PRO A 329 13.94 19.28 -11.97
C PRO A 329 12.47 19.37 -11.58
N SER A 330 11.55 18.80 -12.38
CA SER A 330 10.11 18.82 -12.05
C SER A 330 9.82 18.06 -10.76
N SER A 331 10.42 16.89 -10.55
CA SER A 331 10.22 16.09 -9.33
C SER A 331 10.80 16.78 -8.08
N LEU A 332 11.93 17.48 -8.21
CA LEU A 332 12.52 18.28 -7.13
C LEU A 332 11.70 19.53 -6.79
N VAL A 333 11.09 20.16 -7.80
CA VAL A 333 10.15 21.27 -7.61
C VAL A 333 8.89 20.81 -6.87
N GLU A 334 8.34 19.63 -7.20
CA GLU A 334 7.22 19.05 -6.43
C GLU A 334 7.61 18.73 -4.99
N LEU A 335 8.80 18.14 -4.78
CA LEU A 335 9.34 17.91 -3.44
C LEU A 335 9.47 19.21 -2.65
N CYS A 336 10.00 20.27 -3.27
CA CYS A 336 10.12 21.59 -2.68
C CYS A 336 8.74 22.12 -2.24
N ARG A 337 7.73 22.07 -3.12
CA ARG A 337 6.35 22.47 -2.77
C ARG A 337 5.79 21.69 -1.59
N ALA A 338 5.97 20.37 -1.59
CA ALA A 338 5.48 19.51 -0.53
C ALA A 338 6.16 19.79 0.82
N LEU A 339 7.48 20.01 0.83
CA LEU A 339 8.23 20.41 2.02
C LEU A 339 7.76 21.76 2.57
N LEU A 340 7.58 22.77 1.70
CA LEU A 340 7.07 24.08 2.11
C LEU A 340 5.64 23.99 2.63
N ALA A 341 4.80 23.12 2.04
CA ALA A 341 3.45 22.87 2.55
C ALA A 341 3.49 22.21 3.92
N ALA A 342 4.33 21.19 4.14
CA ALA A 342 4.49 20.56 5.45
C ALA A 342 5.00 21.56 6.51
N ALA A 343 5.93 22.44 6.13
CA ALA A 343 6.45 23.50 7.00
C ALA A 343 5.35 24.49 7.43
N ARG A 344 4.50 24.96 6.51
CA ARG A 344 3.35 25.84 6.84
C ARG A 344 2.42 25.23 7.88
N ASP A 345 2.13 23.93 7.74
CA ASP A 345 1.25 23.26 8.69
C ASP A 345 1.90 23.02 10.03
N ALA A 346 3.21 22.73 10.06
CA ALA A 346 3.95 22.66 11.32
C ALA A 346 3.89 24.00 12.08
N LEU A 347 4.07 25.12 11.38
CA LEU A 347 3.91 26.46 11.96
C LEU A 347 2.46 26.75 12.39
N ALA A 348 1.46 26.29 11.62
CA ALA A 348 0.05 26.41 12.00
C ALA A 348 -0.28 25.63 13.28
N ARG A 349 0.24 24.39 13.41
CA ARG A 349 0.11 23.59 14.64
C ARG A 349 0.86 24.21 15.81
N ALA A 350 2.06 24.76 15.59
CA ALA A 350 2.80 25.49 16.62
C ALA A 350 1.97 26.67 17.18
N ARG A 351 1.35 27.47 16.32
CA ARG A 351 0.43 28.56 16.74
C ARG A 351 -0.75 28.04 17.55
N ALA A 352 -1.42 27.00 17.05
CA ALA A 352 -2.59 26.42 17.71
C ALA A 352 -2.26 25.87 19.11
N VAL A 353 -1.07 25.29 19.28
CA VAL A 353 -0.58 24.79 20.57
C VAL A 353 -0.19 25.94 21.52
N ALA A 354 0.43 27.01 21.01
CA ALA A 354 0.88 28.14 21.83
C ALA A 354 -0.26 29.01 22.37
N ALA A 355 -1.37 29.11 21.63
CA ALA A 355 -2.54 29.90 21.99
C ALA A 355 -3.82 29.09 21.71
N PRO A 356 -4.19 28.13 22.57
CA PRO A 356 -5.39 27.33 22.37
C PRO A 356 -6.65 28.23 22.37
N PRO A 357 -7.55 28.10 21.37
CA PRO A 357 -8.74 28.93 21.26
C PRO A 357 -9.65 28.78 22.48
N GLY A 358 -10.12 29.91 23.04
CA GLY A 358 -11.05 29.95 24.18
C GLY A 358 -10.42 30.11 25.55
N VAL A 359 -9.09 30.31 25.62
CA VAL A 359 -8.38 30.67 26.85
C VAL A 359 -8.14 32.19 26.84
N GLU A 360 -8.67 32.93 27.84
CA GLU A 360 -8.38 34.36 28.00
C GLU A 360 -6.86 34.58 28.10
N PRO A 361 -6.28 35.57 27.39
CA PRO A 361 -4.87 35.88 27.52
C PRO A 361 -4.57 36.23 28.98
N PRO A 362 -3.53 35.62 29.59
CA PRO A 362 -3.16 35.95 30.97
C PRO A 362 -2.88 37.45 31.10
N ALA A 363 -3.21 38.05 32.24
CA ALA A 363 -2.87 39.44 32.53
C ALA A 363 -1.37 39.71 32.27
N ALA A 364 -1.08 40.86 31.66
CA ALA A 364 0.26 41.26 31.26
C ALA A 364 1.25 41.13 32.44
N GLY A 365 2.30 40.30 32.25
CA GLY A 365 3.34 40.07 33.26
C GLY A 365 3.36 38.69 33.94
N SER A 366 2.48 37.74 33.56
CA SER A 366 2.55 36.35 34.02
C SER A 366 3.15 35.41 32.97
N GLY A 367 3.93 34.40 33.39
CA GLY A 367 4.76 33.52 32.55
C GLY A 367 4.14 32.90 31.28
N PRO A 368 2.84 32.52 31.23
CA PRO A 368 2.24 31.94 30.02
C PRO A 368 2.03 32.94 28.87
N ALA A 369 1.76 34.22 29.16
CA ALA A 369 1.56 35.26 28.13
C ALA A 369 2.88 35.63 27.43
N ALA A 370 3.99 35.65 28.17
CA ALA A 370 5.33 35.85 27.63
C ALA A 370 5.75 34.71 26.68
N THR A 371 5.32 33.48 26.98
CA THR A 371 5.60 32.29 26.15
C THR A 371 4.88 32.35 24.81
N ALA A 372 3.59 32.72 24.78
CA ALA A 372 2.84 32.85 23.53
C ALA A 372 3.40 33.96 22.62
N ALA A 373 3.82 35.10 23.20
CA ALA A 373 4.47 36.18 22.45
C ALA A 373 5.82 35.75 21.86
N ALA A 374 6.65 35.04 22.63
CA ALA A 374 7.92 34.50 22.14
C ALA A 374 7.74 33.48 21.02
N VAL A 375 6.71 32.61 21.10
CA VAL A 375 6.38 31.68 20.02
C VAL A 375 5.91 32.44 18.77
N ALA A 376 5.10 33.48 18.91
CA ALA A 376 4.65 34.29 17.77
C ALA A 376 5.83 34.94 17.03
N GLU A 377 6.82 35.46 17.76
CA GLU A 377 8.05 36.02 17.19
C GLU A 377 8.90 34.95 16.49
N ALA A 378 9.08 33.79 17.11
CA ALA A 378 9.81 32.66 16.51
C ALA A 378 9.11 32.13 15.24
N VAL A 379 7.78 32.05 15.24
CA VAL A 379 6.99 31.68 14.07
C VAL A 379 7.16 32.71 12.95
N ALA A 380 7.10 34.01 13.25
CA ALA A 380 7.34 35.06 12.26
C ALA A 380 8.75 34.97 11.63
N ALA A 381 9.77 34.66 12.44
CA ALA A 381 11.12 34.43 11.95
C ALA A 381 11.21 33.19 11.03
N ALA A 382 10.55 32.09 11.40
CA ALA A 382 10.49 30.87 10.58
C ALA A 382 9.73 31.13 9.25
N GLU A 383 8.65 31.91 9.28
CA GLU A 383 7.90 32.31 8.09
C GLU A 383 8.73 33.19 7.13
N GLY A 384 9.60 34.05 7.66
CA GLY A 384 10.54 34.82 6.84
C GLY A 384 11.46 33.92 6.01
N ARG A 385 11.98 32.84 6.62
CA ARG A 385 12.83 31.84 5.93
C ARG A 385 12.02 30.98 4.96
N LEU A 386 10.82 30.57 5.35
CA LEU A 386 9.88 29.89 4.47
C LEU A 386 9.56 30.72 3.22
N ALA A 387 9.33 32.02 3.39
CA ALA A 387 9.07 32.94 2.29
C ALA A 387 10.29 33.09 1.37
N ALA A 388 11.52 33.05 1.92
CA ALA A 388 12.74 33.04 1.12
C ALA A 388 12.84 31.77 0.26
N ALA A 389 12.58 30.59 0.83
CA ALA A 389 12.56 29.33 0.09
C ALA A 389 11.44 29.30 -0.97
N GLN A 390 10.27 29.88 -0.67
CA GLN A 390 9.18 30.03 -1.65
C GLN A 390 9.57 30.95 -2.82
N ARG A 391 10.31 32.04 -2.57
CA ARG A 391 10.82 32.90 -3.66
C ARG A 391 11.82 32.15 -4.55
N ALA A 392 12.71 31.35 -3.95
CA ALA A 392 13.64 30.52 -4.72
C ALA A 392 12.91 29.51 -5.61
N LEU A 393 11.87 28.85 -5.07
CA LEU A 393 11.02 27.94 -5.84
C LEU A 393 10.31 28.64 -7.02
N VAL A 394 9.76 29.84 -6.80
CA VAL A 394 9.10 30.62 -7.86
C VAL A 394 10.11 31.00 -8.94
N ALA A 395 11.32 31.41 -8.57
CA ALA A 395 12.37 31.73 -9.54
C ALA A 395 12.76 30.51 -10.41
N VAL A 396 12.88 29.33 -9.81
CA VAL A 396 13.12 28.07 -10.54
C VAL A 396 11.96 27.75 -11.49
N GLY A 397 10.72 27.89 -11.00
CA GLY A 397 9.52 27.64 -11.81
C GLY A 397 9.42 28.56 -13.03
N SER A 398 9.69 29.85 -12.86
CA SER A 398 9.73 30.81 -13.96
C SER A 398 10.83 30.46 -14.97
N ALA A 399 12.05 30.16 -14.50
CA ALA A 399 13.15 29.78 -15.37
C ALA A 399 12.86 28.50 -16.18
N MET A 400 12.14 27.53 -15.61
CA MET A 400 11.70 26.32 -16.33
C MET A 400 10.68 26.60 -17.45
N LEU A 401 9.93 27.71 -17.38
CA LEU A 401 8.95 28.10 -18.41
C LEU A 401 9.60 28.91 -19.53
N GLU A 402 10.69 29.62 -19.25
CA GLU A 402 11.37 30.51 -20.20
C GLU A 402 12.28 29.75 -21.18
N ASP A 403 13.01 28.72 -20.74
CA ASP A 403 13.90 27.92 -21.60
C ASP A 403 13.85 26.42 -21.25
N VAL A 404 13.14 25.65 -22.08
CA VAL A 404 13.01 24.18 -21.93
C VAL A 404 14.30 23.44 -22.28
N SER A 405 15.23 24.08 -23.02
CA SER A 405 16.49 23.48 -23.44
C SER A 405 17.61 23.61 -22.40
N ALA A 406 17.51 24.58 -21.49
CA ALA A 406 18.48 24.85 -20.43
C ALA A 406 17.82 24.77 -19.03
N LEU A 407 17.33 23.58 -18.67
CA LEU A 407 16.61 23.39 -17.41
C LEU A 407 17.48 23.74 -16.18
N PRO A 408 16.95 24.49 -15.20
CA PRO A 408 17.66 24.90 -13.98
C PRO A 408 17.74 23.75 -12.95
N SER A 409 18.30 22.60 -13.33
CA SER A 409 18.34 21.35 -12.55
C SER A 409 19.04 21.51 -11.19
N VAL A 410 20.19 22.18 -11.15
CA VAL A 410 20.95 22.42 -9.92
C VAL A 410 20.20 23.38 -9.00
N GLN A 411 19.59 24.43 -9.56
CA GLN A 411 18.77 25.37 -8.79
C GLN A 411 17.51 24.73 -8.24
N ALA A 412 16.88 23.80 -8.97
CA ALA A 412 15.78 22.99 -8.44
C ALA A 412 16.23 22.15 -7.23
N ALA A 413 17.41 21.53 -7.30
CA ALA A 413 17.98 20.76 -6.19
C ALA A 413 18.34 21.64 -4.97
N LEU A 414 18.87 22.84 -5.21
CA LEU A 414 19.17 23.83 -4.16
C LEU A 414 17.90 24.37 -3.51
N ALA A 415 16.86 24.68 -4.31
CA ALA A 415 15.56 25.09 -3.80
C ALA A 415 14.90 23.99 -2.95
N ALA A 416 15.05 22.71 -3.33
CA ALA A 416 14.58 21.58 -2.53
C ALA A 416 15.34 21.45 -1.19
N ASN A 417 16.67 21.64 -1.17
CA ASN A 417 17.44 21.68 0.08
C ASN A 417 17.08 22.89 0.95
N GLY A 418 16.87 24.07 0.36
CA GLY A 418 16.41 25.26 1.09
C GLY A 418 15.02 25.06 1.71
N ALA A 419 14.10 24.41 0.98
CA ALA A 419 12.80 24.03 1.51
C ALA A 419 12.89 22.97 2.62
N LEU A 420 13.81 21.99 2.50
CA LEU A 420 14.08 21.01 3.55
C LEU A 420 14.54 21.71 4.84
N GLN A 421 15.42 22.69 4.73
CA GLN A 421 15.89 23.47 5.88
C GLN A 421 14.77 24.31 6.52
N ALA A 422 13.96 24.99 5.71
CA ALA A 422 12.81 25.74 6.23
C ALA A 422 11.80 24.80 6.93
N ALA A 423 11.58 23.61 6.38
CA ALA A 423 10.73 22.60 6.99
C ALA A 423 11.31 22.05 8.30
N LEU A 424 12.62 21.82 8.37
CA LEU A 424 13.31 21.45 9.61
C LEU A 424 13.05 22.47 10.71
N GLU A 425 13.25 23.75 10.43
CA GLU A 425 13.07 24.81 11.42
C GLU A 425 11.63 24.90 11.91
N ALA A 426 10.66 24.75 11.01
CA ALA A 426 9.24 24.72 11.34
C ALA A 426 8.87 23.51 12.22
N VAL A 427 9.36 22.32 11.88
CA VAL A 427 9.13 21.09 12.65
C VAL A 427 9.79 21.15 14.03
N ALA A 428 11.01 21.70 14.11
CA ALA A 428 11.69 21.91 15.38
C ALA A 428 10.95 22.92 16.28
N LEU A 429 10.44 24.01 15.69
CA LEU A 429 9.64 24.99 16.42
C LEU A 429 8.32 24.39 16.90
N GLU A 430 7.65 23.60 16.06
CA GLU A 430 6.46 22.84 16.44
C GLU A 430 6.73 21.94 17.65
N ALA A 431 7.79 21.12 17.58
CA ALA A 431 8.14 20.19 18.64
C ALA A 431 8.48 20.91 19.96
N VAL A 432 9.28 21.98 19.91
CA VAL A 432 9.63 22.77 21.11
C VAL A 432 8.38 23.43 21.70
N THR A 433 7.50 23.98 20.87
CA THR A 433 6.26 24.59 21.32
C THR A 433 5.36 23.57 22.03
N ALA A 434 5.23 22.36 21.47
CA ALA A 434 4.50 21.26 22.09
C ALA A 434 5.12 20.82 23.43
N VAL A 435 6.44 20.72 23.52
CA VAL A 435 7.16 20.43 24.77
C VAL A 435 6.86 21.49 25.84
N VAL A 436 6.95 22.78 25.48
CA VAL A 436 6.68 23.90 26.40
C VAL A 436 5.24 23.87 26.90
N ALA A 437 4.27 23.65 26.00
CA ALA A 437 2.86 23.54 26.36
C ALA A 437 2.58 22.34 27.30
N LEU A 438 3.18 21.18 27.03
CA LEU A 438 3.05 20.00 27.88
C LEU A 438 3.66 20.21 29.27
N ARG A 439 4.81 20.89 29.36
CA ARG A 439 5.44 21.24 30.64
C ARG A 439 4.61 22.24 31.44
N ALA A 440 3.99 23.22 30.79
CA ALA A 440 3.10 24.16 31.46
C ALA A 440 1.89 23.46 32.12
N LEU A 441 1.44 22.33 31.58
CA LEU A 441 0.35 21.52 32.14
C LEU A 441 0.76 20.67 33.35
N GLU A 442 2.04 20.39 33.56
CA GLU A 442 2.54 19.53 34.65
C GLU A 442 2.76 20.26 35.99
N GLY A 443 2.89 21.59 35.98
CA GLY A 443 3.17 22.40 37.18
C GLY A 443 4.63 22.31 37.68
N PRO A 444 5.01 23.06 38.74
CA PRO A 444 6.36 23.04 39.30
C PRO A 444 6.69 21.68 39.94
N PRO A 445 7.97 21.25 39.95
CA PRO A 445 8.36 19.96 40.53
C PRO A 445 8.01 19.90 42.02
N ALA A 446 7.50 18.74 42.46
CA ALA A 446 7.24 18.49 43.88
C ALA A 446 8.56 18.58 44.69
N PRO A 447 8.55 19.17 45.90
CA PRO A 447 9.73 19.19 46.76
C PRO A 447 10.16 17.74 47.07
N PRO A 448 11.46 17.48 47.26
CA PRO A 448 11.93 16.14 47.58
C PRO A 448 11.26 15.67 48.88
N ALA A 449 10.53 14.56 48.78
CA ALA A 449 9.96 13.90 49.96
C ALA A 449 11.12 13.42 50.84
N ALA A 450 11.08 13.78 52.13
CA ALA A 450 12.01 13.24 53.11
C ALA A 450 11.94 11.70 53.10
N GLU A 451 13.11 11.06 53.11
CA GLU A 451 13.28 9.60 53.11
C GLU A 451 12.39 8.95 54.18
N ALA A 452 11.32 8.28 53.73
CA ALA A 452 10.64 7.29 54.53
C ALA A 452 11.33 5.95 54.28
N ALA A 453 11.94 5.42 55.35
CA ALA A 453 12.66 4.16 55.37
C ALA A 453 11.91 3.01 54.67
N GLU A 454 12.62 2.25 53.84
CA GLU A 454 12.14 1.02 53.21
C GLU A 454 11.65 0.02 54.28
N PRO A 455 10.47 -0.61 54.09
CA PRO A 455 10.22 -1.90 54.70
C PRO A 455 10.90 -3.00 53.86
N ALA A 456 11.59 -3.89 54.56
CA ALA A 456 12.36 -5.02 54.03
C ALA A 456 11.58 -5.91 53.04
N PRO A 457 12.26 -6.59 52.09
CA PRO A 457 11.62 -7.45 51.11
C PRO A 457 11.11 -8.75 51.76
N ALA A 458 9.83 -9.06 51.56
CA ALA A 458 9.26 -10.35 51.89
C ALA A 458 9.54 -11.38 50.77
N ALA A 459 9.90 -12.59 51.20
CA ALA A 459 10.32 -13.77 50.42
C ALA A 459 9.27 -14.29 49.40
N PRO A 460 9.69 -15.10 48.40
CA PRO A 460 8.78 -15.62 47.38
C PRO A 460 8.00 -16.84 47.89
N ALA A 461 6.72 -16.92 47.57
CA ALA A 461 5.90 -18.11 47.80
C ALA A 461 5.37 -18.69 46.48
N ALA A 462 5.49 -20.00 46.37
CA ALA A 462 5.17 -20.87 45.23
C ALA A 462 3.64 -21.10 45.06
N PRO A 463 3.20 -21.82 44.01
CA PRO A 463 1.84 -21.75 43.47
C PRO A 463 0.85 -22.70 44.16
N ALA A 464 -0.45 -22.38 44.07
CA ALA A 464 -1.52 -23.31 44.40
C ALA A 464 -2.71 -23.17 43.43
N ASP A 465 -3.16 -24.34 42.95
CA ASP A 465 -4.33 -24.60 42.12
C ASP A 465 -5.66 -24.19 42.76
N GLY A 466 -6.68 -23.91 41.93
CA GLY A 466 -8.06 -23.82 42.39
C GLY A 466 -9.07 -23.28 41.38
N LYS A 467 -9.78 -24.20 40.71
CA LYS A 467 -10.84 -24.00 39.70
C LYS A 467 -11.96 -23.01 40.06
N GLY A 468 -12.46 -22.28 39.07
CA GLY A 468 -13.77 -21.62 39.07
C GLY A 468 -14.16 -21.09 37.69
N LYS A 469 -15.33 -21.50 37.19
CA LYS A 469 -15.85 -21.29 35.82
C LYS A 469 -16.46 -19.89 35.56
N ALA A 470 -16.31 -19.47 34.30
CA ALA A 470 -17.31 -18.87 33.40
C ALA A 470 -17.72 -17.39 33.48
N ALA A 471 -18.03 -16.91 32.27
CA ALA A 471 -18.94 -15.83 31.87
C ALA A 471 -18.33 -14.43 31.63
N ALA A 472 -18.05 -14.20 30.35
CA ALA A 472 -18.11 -12.89 29.73
C ALA A 472 -19.54 -12.34 29.81
N ALA A 473 -19.70 -11.16 30.40
CA ALA A 473 -20.87 -10.31 30.20
C ALA A 473 -20.47 -8.85 30.40
N ALA A 474 -20.87 -8.03 29.44
CA ALA A 474 -20.79 -6.59 29.46
C ALA A 474 -21.60 -5.98 30.62
N GLY A 475 -21.16 -4.82 31.13
CA GLY A 475 -21.94 -4.02 32.07
C GLY A 475 -21.06 -3.11 32.91
N GLY A 476 -21.04 -1.82 32.57
CA GLY A 476 -20.16 -0.84 33.20
C GLY A 476 -20.46 -0.56 34.67
N LYS A 477 -19.43 -0.08 35.38
CA LYS A 477 -19.62 0.90 36.44
C LYS A 477 -18.44 1.85 36.51
N LYS A 478 -18.82 3.13 36.50
CA LYS A 478 -18.00 4.32 36.43
C LYS A 478 -17.56 4.66 37.84
N ASP A 479 -16.44 4.12 38.30
CA ASP A 479 -15.86 4.52 39.59
C ASP A 479 -15.04 5.79 39.39
N ARG A 480 -15.72 6.93 39.60
CA ARG A 480 -15.08 8.19 39.95
C ARG A 480 -14.45 8.02 41.33
N LYS A 481 -13.15 7.78 41.37
CA LYS A 481 -12.32 8.12 42.53
C LYS A 481 -11.32 9.19 42.08
N GLY A 482 -11.65 10.44 42.41
CA GLY A 482 -10.70 11.54 42.35
C GLY A 482 -9.59 11.29 43.34
N GLY A 483 -8.36 11.23 42.83
CA GLY A 483 -7.13 11.28 43.60
C GLY A 483 -6.22 12.30 42.92
N ALA A 484 -5.96 13.40 43.61
CA ALA A 484 -5.05 14.45 43.19
C ALA A 484 -3.61 13.90 43.13
N GLY A 485 -2.98 14.07 41.97
CA GLY A 485 -1.64 13.55 41.63
C GLY A 485 -1.51 13.27 40.14
N GLY A 486 -1.99 14.21 39.29
CA GLY A 486 -2.15 13.99 37.86
C GLY A 486 -0.89 14.31 37.06
N GLY A 487 0.02 13.34 36.89
CA GLY A 487 1.08 13.43 35.88
C GLY A 487 0.51 13.29 34.46
N VAL A 488 1.04 14.05 33.50
CA VAL A 488 0.66 13.95 32.09
C VAL A 488 1.13 12.60 31.53
N VAL A 489 0.19 11.74 31.11
CA VAL A 489 0.49 10.44 30.49
C VAL A 489 0.42 10.57 28.98
N LEU A 490 1.60 10.62 28.35
CA LEU A 490 1.78 10.67 26.90
C LEU A 490 1.83 9.27 26.27
N GLY A 491 1.61 9.21 24.96
CA GLY A 491 1.96 8.07 24.13
C GLY A 491 3.46 7.75 24.23
N LYS A 492 3.84 6.49 24.02
CA LYS A 492 5.24 6.07 24.18
C LYS A 492 6.17 6.74 23.15
N GLY A 493 5.70 6.92 21.92
CA GLY A 493 6.51 7.51 20.85
C GLY A 493 6.69 9.01 21.05
N THR A 494 5.63 9.71 21.43
CA THR A 494 5.67 11.14 21.73
C THR A 494 6.45 11.44 23.01
N ALA A 495 6.41 10.57 24.03
CA ALA A 495 7.26 10.67 25.21
C ALA A 495 8.76 10.60 24.86
N LEU A 496 9.15 9.73 23.92
CA LEU A 496 10.53 9.66 23.42
C LEU A 496 10.94 10.95 22.70
N LEU A 497 10.11 11.48 21.79
CA LEU A 497 10.40 12.72 21.09
C LEU A 497 10.55 13.89 22.08
N ARG A 498 9.64 13.99 23.04
CA ARG A 498 9.69 15.00 24.10
C ARG A 498 11.02 14.95 24.85
N ALA A 499 11.43 13.79 25.33
CA ALA A 499 12.70 13.63 26.05
C ALA A 499 13.92 13.92 25.17
N TYR A 500 13.84 13.65 23.87
CA TYR A 500 14.90 13.95 22.91
C TYR A 500 15.07 15.47 22.71
N VAL A 501 13.96 16.19 22.46
CA VAL A 501 13.96 17.65 22.27
C VAL A 501 14.32 18.39 23.55
N GLU A 502 13.83 17.94 24.71
CA GLU A 502 14.16 18.54 26.01
C GLU A 502 15.65 18.47 26.32
N ARG A 503 16.30 17.31 26.10
CA ARG A 503 17.75 17.19 26.31
C ARG A 503 18.56 18.06 25.37
N ALA A 504 18.11 18.23 24.12
CA ALA A 504 18.75 19.13 23.16
C ALA A 504 18.66 20.60 23.60
N ALA A 505 17.51 21.02 24.11
CA ALA A 505 17.31 22.37 24.63
C ALA A 505 18.21 22.66 25.86
N VAL A 506 18.32 21.69 26.78
CA VAL A 506 19.17 21.80 27.98
C VAL A 506 20.66 21.84 27.62
N ALA A 507 21.11 21.01 26.67
CA ALA A 507 22.50 20.98 26.23
C ALA A 507 22.95 22.33 25.62
N MET A 508 22.05 23.03 24.93
CA MET A 508 22.32 24.38 24.40
C MET A 508 22.35 25.46 25.48
N ALA A 509 21.50 25.37 26.51
CA ALA A 509 21.42 26.38 27.57
C ALA A 509 22.64 26.39 28.51
N HIS A 510 23.30 25.24 28.73
CA HIS A 510 24.42 25.12 29.67
C HIS A 510 25.82 25.22 29.03
N GLY A 511 25.94 25.49 27.73
CA GLY A 511 27.24 25.63 27.04
C GLY A 511 28.14 24.37 27.07
N GLY A 512 27.60 23.21 27.45
CA GLY A 512 28.33 22.00 27.83
C GLY A 512 28.04 20.78 26.96
N GLY A 513 27.70 20.95 25.69
CA GLY A 513 27.73 19.84 24.74
C GLY A 513 29.18 19.55 24.37
N GLY A 514 29.73 18.40 24.76
CA GLY A 514 31.03 17.96 24.26
C GLY A 514 31.03 17.98 22.73
N LYS A 515 31.75 18.93 22.13
CA LYS A 515 31.93 19.03 20.69
C LYS A 515 32.89 17.92 20.28
N ALA A 516 32.38 16.85 19.66
CA ALA A 516 33.16 16.06 18.73
C ALA A 516 32.77 16.54 17.33
N ASP A 517 33.72 17.09 16.58
CA ASP A 517 33.55 17.53 15.17
C ASP A 517 32.35 18.46 14.91
N GLY A 518 31.98 19.33 15.87
CA GLY A 518 30.95 20.35 15.68
C GLY A 518 29.50 19.86 15.74
N VAL A 519 29.24 18.60 16.12
CA VAL A 519 27.89 18.03 16.28
C VAL A 519 27.50 17.98 17.77
N LEU A 520 26.28 18.41 18.09
CA LEU A 520 25.70 18.24 19.43
C LEU A 520 25.53 16.74 19.73
N VAL A 521 26.32 16.20 20.65
CA VAL A 521 26.14 14.81 21.12
C VAL A 521 25.04 14.78 22.17
N VAL A 522 23.82 14.42 21.77
CA VAL A 522 22.75 14.09 22.72
C VAL A 522 23.08 12.71 23.30
N PRO A 523 23.25 12.55 24.64
CA PRO A 523 23.60 11.27 25.23
C PRO A 523 22.52 10.20 24.98
N PRO A 524 22.90 8.90 24.90
CA PRO A 524 21.95 7.80 24.66
C PRO A 524 20.80 7.78 25.67
N LEU A 525 19.62 7.30 25.25
CA LEU A 525 18.54 6.92 26.16
C LEU A 525 18.94 5.63 26.90
N THR A 526 19.73 5.74 27.97
CA THR A 526 19.83 4.64 28.93
C THR A 526 18.53 4.54 29.71
N PRO A 527 17.92 3.35 29.89
CA PRO A 527 16.83 3.19 30.84
C PRO A 527 17.35 3.56 32.24
N PRO A 528 16.55 4.21 33.10
CA PRO A 528 17.03 4.56 34.43
C PRO A 528 17.38 3.29 35.18
N ALA A 529 18.59 3.25 35.76
CA ALA A 529 18.86 2.33 36.85
C ALA A 529 17.91 2.70 38.00
N ALA A 530 17.24 1.71 38.57
CA ALA A 530 16.41 1.92 39.74
C ALA A 530 17.25 2.55 40.86
N GLY A 531 16.98 3.81 41.21
CA GLY A 531 17.54 4.45 42.40
C GLY A 531 18.50 5.63 42.22
N ALA A 532 18.67 6.23 41.04
CA ALA A 532 19.43 7.49 40.92
C ALA A 532 18.49 8.72 40.91
N ALA A 533 18.50 9.50 42.00
CA ALA A 533 17.77 10.75 42.11
C ALA A 533 18.49 11.89 41.36
N ASP A 534 18.06 12.20 40.13
CA ASP A 534 18.52 13.39 39.40
C ASP A 534 17.69 14.63 39.81
N GLY A 535 18.07 15.25 40.92
CA GLY A 535 17.49 16.50 41.42
C GLY A 535 17.86 17.76 40.63
N ALA A 536 18.68 17.67 39.58
CA ALA A 536 19.24 18.83 38.86
C ALA A 536 18.63 19.09 37.47
N ALA A 537 18.01 18.11 36.81
CA ALA A 537 17.36 18.27 35.50
C ALA A 537 16.04 19.08 35.50
N PRO A 538 15.18 19.06 36.56
CA PRO A 538 13.88 19.75 36.54
C PRO A 538 13.97 21.28 36.57
N ALA A 539 15.02 21.85 37.17
CA ALA A 539 15.20 23.30 37.28
C ALA A 539 15.70 23.96 35.97
N ALA A 540 16.44 23.22 35.14
CA ALA A 540 16.92 23.69 33.83
C ALA A 540 15.80 23.80 32.78
N VAL A 541 14.69 23.07 32.95
CA VAL A 541 13.58 23.02 31.98
C VAL A 541 12.56 24.14 32.19
N ALA A 542 12.41 24.66 33.40
CA ALA A 542 11.68 25.93 33.62
C ALA A 542 12.37 27.13 32.95
N ALA A 543 13.67 27.03 32.66
CA ALA A 543 14.43 28.01 31.89
C ALA A 543 14.27 27.87 30.35
N VAL A 544 13.74 26.74 29.84
CA VAL A 544 13.45 26.55 28.40
C VAL A 544 12.35 27.51 27.91
N ALA A 545 11.35 27.78 28.75
CA ALA A 545 10.33 28.80 28.48
C ALA A 545 10.90 30.23 28.54
N ALA A 546 11.97 30.46 29.32
CA ALA A 546 12.64 31.76 29.44
C ALA A 546 13.58 32.09 28.26
N SER A 547 13.93 31.10 27.42
CA SER A 547 14.75 31.31 26.21
C SER A 547 14.33 30.38 25.05
N LEU A 548 13.10 30.58 24.55
CA LEU A 548 12.58 29.87 23.36
C LEU A 548 13.54 29.91 22.15
N PRO A 549 14.26 31.03 21.85
CA PRO A 549 15.24 31.04 20.76
C PRO A 549 16.39 30.03 20.93
N ALA A 550 16.91 29.86 22.15
CA ALA A 550 17.97 28.89 22.43
C ALA A 550 17.46 27.45 22.34
N ALA A 551 16.25 27.20 22.85
CA ALA A 551 15.59 25.90 22.76
C ALA A 551 15.26 25.49 21.31
N TRP A 552 14.76 26.45 20.52
CA TRP A 552 14.52 26.26 19.09
C TRP A 552 15.82 25.93 18.34
N CYS A 553 16.91 26.67 18.62
CA CYS A 553 18.22 26.38 18.04
C CYS A 553 18.71 24.96 18.40
N GLY A 554 18.56 24.54 19.66
CA GLY A 554 18.90 23.18 20.10
C GLY A 554 18.08 22.10 19.41
N ALA A 555 16.78 22.31 19.25
CA ALA A 555 15.92 21.39 18.53
C ALA A 555 16.27 21.32 17.03
N CYS A 556 16.59 22.45 16.39
CA CYS A 556 17.09 22.48 15.01
C CYS A 556 18.39 21.68 14.86
N GLN A 557 19.29 21.70 15.84
CA GLN A 557 20.52 20.89 15.81
C GLN A 557 20.24 19.40 16.03
N ALA A 558 19.35 19.06 16.97
CA ALA A 558 19.02 17.67 17.25
C ALA A 558 18.25 17.00 16.11
N LEU A 559 17.33 17.73 15.47
CA LEU A 559 16.52 17.24 14.36
C LEU A 559 17.18 17.42 12.99
N GLN A 560 18.48 17.74 12.92
CA GLN A 560 19.19 17.86 11.65
C GLN A 560 18.98 16.59 10.79
N PRO A 561 18.40 16.70 9.57
CA PRO A 561 18.05 15.54 8.76
C PRO A 561 19.24 14.64 8.44
N HIS A 562 20.43 15.24 8.30
CA HIS A 562 21.68 14.53 8.02
C HIS A 562 22.49 14.21 9.28
N GLY A 563 22.03 14.59 10.47
CA GLY A 563 22.74 14.36 11.73
C GLY A 563 22.68 12.89 12.19
N PRO A 564 23.77 12.35 12.76
CA PRO A 564 23.78 10.99 13.30
C PRO A 564 22.84 10.84 14.52
N GLY A 565 22.62 11.92 15.26
CA GLY A 565 21.70 11.94 16.42
C GLY A 565 20.26 11.64 16.03
N LEU A 566 19.73 12.30 14.99
CA LEU A 566 18.38 12.05 14.49
C LEU A 566 18.23 10.62 13.97
N ALA A 567 19.22 10.12 13.22
CA ALA A 567 19.16 8.76 12.68
C ALA A 567 18.97 7.70 13.79
N LYS A 568 19.76 7.81 14.86
CA LYS A 568 19.64 6.93 16.02
C LYS A 568 18.30 7.09 16.74
N PHE A 569 17.84 8.32 16.93
CA PHE A 569 16.53 8.57 17.54
C PHE A 569 15.38 7.94 16.73
N LEU A 570 15.40 8.06 15.39
CA LEU A 570 14.37 7.48 14.54
C LEU A 570 14.37 5.94 14.55
N GLU A 571 15.51 5.29 14.77
CA GLU A 571 15.56 3.83 15.00
C GLU A 571 14.87 3.44 16.31
N GLU A 572 15.13 4.18 17.39
CA GLU A 572 14.48 3.96 18.69
C GLU A 572 12.96 4.22 18.61
N LEU A 573 12.56 5.29 17.91
CA LEU A 573 11.16 5.65 17.68
C LEU A 573 10.43 4.57 16.87
N ARG A 574 11.06 4.07 15.80
CA ARG A 574 10.53 2.98 14.98
C ARG A 574 10.28 1.73 15.83
N GLY A 575 11.23 1.35 16.68
CA GLY A 575 11.07 0.20 17.58
C GLY A 575 9.85 0.32 18.50
N VAL A 576 9.51 1.55 18.95
CA VAL A 576 8.28 1.79 19.72
C VAL A 576 7.02 1.68 18.88
N VAL A 577 7.01 2.25 17.67
CA VAL A 577 5.85 2.17 16.76
C VAL A 577 5.58 0.71 16.37
N GLU A 578 6.61 -0.05 16.00
CA GLU A 578 6.50 -1.47 15.65
C GLU A 578 6.03 -2.33 16.85
N ALA A 579 6.58 -2.09 18.05
CA ALA A 579 6.13 -2.79 19.26
C ALA A 579 4.66 -2.46 19.63
N ASN A 580 4.18 -1.27 19.30
CA ASN A 580 2.80 -0.87 19.50
C ASN A 580 1.87 -1.45 18.42
N GLN A 581 2.32 -1.61 17.18
CA GLN A 581 1.57 -2.31 16.12
C GLN A 581 1.25 -3.76 16.51
N ALA A 582 2.18 -4.46 17.18
CA ALA A 582 1.97 -5.83 17.67
C ALA A 582 0.87 -5.97 18.74
N ARG A 583 0.41 -4.86 19.35
CA ARG A 583 -0.66 -4.86 20.37
C ARG A 583 -2.05 -4.55 19.79
N ARG A 584 -2.16 -4.28 18.50
CA ARG A 584 -3.46 -4.02 17.86
C ARG A 584 -4.31 -5.28 17.80
N LYS A 585 -5.63 -5.13 17.92
CA LYS A 585 -6.58 -6.24 17.83
C LYS A 585 -6.41 -6.93 16.45
N PRO A 586 -6.21 -8.26 16.41
CA PRO A 586 -6.21 -9.00 15.15
C PRO A 586 -7.50 -8.70 14.38
N LYS A 587 -7.36 -8.29 13.12
CA LYS A 587 -8.48 -7.91 12.24
C LYS A 587 -8.21 -8.43 10.84
N VAL A 588 -9.25 -8.98 10.20
CA VAL A 588 -9.23 -9.34 8.79
C VAL A 588 -9.20 -8.07 7.93
N PRO A 589 -8.45 -8.03 6.81
CA PRO A 589 -8.46 -6.89 5.90
C PRO A 589 -9.88 -6.48 5.49
N LYS A 590 -10.11 -5.17 5.35
CA LYS A 590 -11.42 -4.64 4.96
C LYS A 590 -11.89 -5.26 3.65
N GLY A 591 -13.11 -5.80 3.64
CA GLY A 591 -13.71 -6.46 2.49
C GLY A 591 -13.19 -7.88 2.22
N ALA A 592 -12.32 -8.43 3.08
CA ALA A 592 -12.02 -9.86 3.14
C ALA A 592 -12.75 -10.51 4.33
N ARG A 593 -12.83 -11.84 4.36
CA ARG A 593 -13.46 -12.59 5.45
C ARG A 593 -12.85 -13.99 5.60
N ASP A 594 -12.86 -14.47 6.82
CA ASP A 594 -12.64 -15.89 7.10
C ASP A 594 -13.92 -16.68 6.83
N PHE A 595 -13.76 -17.96 6.50
CA PHE A 595 -14.87 -18.88 6.28
C PHE A 595 -14.89 -19.92 7.39
N LEU A 596 -16.04 -20.03 8.07
CA LEU A 596 -16.23 -20.99 9.15
C LEU A 596 -16.44 -22.41 8.61
N PRO A 597 -16.22 -23.47 9.42
CA PRO A 597 -16.29 -24.86 8.94
C PRO A 597 -17.59 -25.22 8.21
N GLU A 598 -18.75 -24.80 8.73
CA GLU A 598 -20.05 -25.02 8.06
C GLU A 598 -20.14 -24.32 6.70
N GLN A 599 -19.60 -23.10 6.62
CA GLN A 599 -19.57 -22.33 5.37
C GLN A 599 -18.66 -23.01 4.34
N MET A 600 -17.52 -23.56 4.79
CA MET A 600 -16.61 -24.31 3.93
C MET A 600 -17.26 -25.60 3.41
N ALA A 601 -17.98 -26.36 4.24
CA ALA A 601 -18.70 -27.55 3.80
C ALA A 601 -19.75 -27.23 2.71
N ILE A 602 -20.45 -26.10 2.82
CA ILE A 602 -21.40 -25.64 1.79
C ILE A 602 -20.66 -25.26 0.50
N ARG A 603 -19.53 -24.56 0.62
CA ARG A 603 -18.70 -24.13 -0.52
C ARG A 603 -18.14 -25.30 -1.29
N GLU A 604 -17.59 -26.30 -0.60
CA GLU A 604 -17.04 -27.50 -1.21
C GLU A 604 -18.09 -28.26 -2.01
N ARG A 605 -19.32 -28.38 -1.49
CA ARG A 605 -20.44 -29.00 -2.23
C ARG A 605 -20.81 -28.22 -3.49
N ALA A 606 -20.89 -26.90 -3.41
CA ALA A 606 -21.18 -26.05 -4.56
C ALA A 606 -20.06 -26.12 -5.61
N PHE A 607 -18.79 -26.07 -5.18
CA PHE A 607 -17.65 -26.23 -6.08
C PHE A 607 -17.61 -27.62 -6.72
N ALA A 608 -17.97 -28.67 -5.99
CA ALA A 608 -18.07 -30.03 -6.54
C ALA A 608 -19.14 -30.13 -7.62
N ALA A 609 -20.33 -29.56 -7.38
CA ALA A 609 -21.41 -29.52 -8.38
C ALA A 609 -20.99 -28.76 -9.65
N ILE A 610 -20.42 -27.57 -9.49
CA ILE A 610 -19.93 -26.74 -10.60
C ILE A 610 -18.82 -27.45 -11.39
N THR A 611 -17.83 -28.00 -10.68
CA THR A 611 -16.73 -28.75 -11.30
C THR A 611 -17.23 -29.99 -12.02
N GLY A 612 -18.28 -30.65 -11.50
CA GLY A 612 -18.95 -31.77 -12.13
C GLY A 612 -19.52 -31.40 -13.50
N VAL A 613 -20.20 -30.25 -13.61
CA VAL A 613 -20.72 -29.75 -14.90
C VAL A 613 -19.57 -29.37 -15.83
N PHE A 614 -18.56 -28.64 -15.36
CA PHE A 614 -17.40 -28.28 -16.20
C PHE A 614 -16.70 -29.51 -16.81
N LYS A 615 -16.49 -30.56 -16.00
CA LYS A 615 -15.90 -31.83 -16.44
C LYS A 615 -16.82 -32.62 -17.38
N ARG A 616 -18.14 -32.58 -17.17
CA ARG A 616 -19.13 -33.19 -18.08
C ARG A 616 -19.02 -32.60 -19.50
N HIS A 617 -18.70 -31.32 -19.60
CA HIS A 617 -18.43 -30.63 -20.86
C HIS A 617 -16.98 -30.76 -21.35
N GLY A 618 -16.16 -31.61 -20.73
CA GLY A 618 -14.80 -31.89 -21.19
C GLY A 618 -13.82 -30.73 -21.04
N ALA A 619 -14.09 -29.76 -20.16
CA ALA A 619 -13.16 -28.67 -19.90
C ALA A 619 -11.98 -29.11 -19.03
N VAL A 620 -10.78 -28.67 -19.41
CA VAL A 620 -9.56 -28.88 -18.62
C VAL A 620 -9.41 -27.82 -17.55
N SER A 621 -8.81 -28.15 -16.40
CA SER A 621 -8.50 -27.16 -15.36
C SER A 621 -7.14 -26.51 -15.62
N ILE A 622 -7.06 -25.20 -15.45
CA ILE A 622 -5.79 -24.46 -15.36
C ILE A 622 -5.75 -23.65 -14.06
N ASP A 623 -4.56 -23.20 -13.69
CA ASP A 623 -4.36 -22.21 -12.64
C ASP A 623 -3.31 -21.20 -13.10
N THR A 624 -3.39 -19.97 -12.59
CA THR A 624 -2.43 -18.90 -12.86
C THR A 624 -1.97 -18.28 -11.55
N PRO A 625 -0.79 -17.63 -11.52
CA PRO A 625 -0.37 -16.88 -10.34
C PRO A 625 -1.44 -15.88 -9.86
N VAL A 626 -1.46 -15.63 -8.55
CA VAL A 626 -2.42 -14.70 -7.93
C VAL A 626 -2.15 -13.24 -8.32
N PHE A 627 -0.89 -12.93 -8.67
CA PHE A 627 -0.45 -11.66 -9.21
C PHE A 627 0.03 -11.82 -10.65
N GLU A 628 -0.18 -10.78 -11.46
CA GLU A 628 0.34 -10.64 -12.81
C GLU A 628 1.30 -9.45 -12.84
N LEU A 629 2.12 -9.35 -13.89
CA LEU A 629 2.79 -8.09 -14.20
C LEU A 629 1.74 -6.98 -14.33
N ARG A 630 2.01 -5.82 -13.74
CA ARG A 630 1.05 -4.70 -13.74
C ARG A 630 0.63 -4.32 -15.16
N GLU A 631 1.56 -4.33 -16.10
CA GLU A 631 1.30 -4.05 -17.53
C GLU A 631 0.33 -5.05 -18.19
N THR A 632 0.27 -6.30 -17.72
CA THR A 632 -0.70 -7.30 -18.21
C THR A 632 -2.14 -6.86 -17.95
N LEU A 633 -2.37 -6.19 -16.82
CA LEU A 633 -3.71 -5.79 -16.36
C LEU A 633 -4.08 -4.36 -16.79
N MET A 634 -3.10 -3.49 -17.06
CA MET A 634 -3.34 -2.10 -17.42
C MET A 634 -4.01 -1.97 -18.80
N GLY A 635 -5.02 -1.09 -18.89
CA GLY A 635 -5.71 -0.76 -20.14
C GLY A 635 -6.71 -1.81 -20.63
N LYS A 636 -6.97 -2.88 -19.85
CA LYS A 636 -7.92 -3.96 -20.22
C LYS A 636 -9.32 -3.76 -19.65
N TYR A 637 -9.44 -3.04 -18.54
CA TYR A 637 -10.67 -2.93 -17.75
C TYR A 637 -11.33 -1.55 -17.81
N GLY A 638 -10.89 -0.66 -18.70
CA GLY A 638 -11.44 0.70 -18.77
C GLY A 638 -11.30 1.46 -17.44
N GLU A 639 -12.39 2.07 -16.96
CA GLU A 639 -12.44 2.83 -15.69
C GLU A 639 -12.14 1.96 -14.45
N ASP A 640 -12.46 0.67 -14.51
CA ASP A 640 -12.24 -0.28 -13.40
C ASP A 640 -10.75 -0.56 -13.14
N SER A 641 -9.85 -0.18 -14.05
CA SER A 641 -8.40 -0.33 -13.88
C SER A 641 -7.88 0.37 -12.62
N LYS A 642 -8.59 1.40 -12.12
CA LYS A 642 -8.26 2.12 -10.88
C LYS A 642 -8.45 1.28 -9.61
N LEU A 643 -9.21 0.18 -9.71
CA LEU A 643 -9.61 -0.67 -8.59
C LEU A 643 -8.67 -1.88 -8.40
N ILE A 644 -7.54 -1.93 -9.10
CA ILE A 644 -6.56 -3.02 -8.99
C ILE A 644 -5.71 -2.87 -7.71
N TYR A 645 -5.40 -3.99 -7.07
CA TYR A 645 -4.43 -4.04 -5.97
C TYR A 645 -3.00 -4.15 -6.53
N ASP A 646 -2.20 -3.13 -6.32
CA ASP A 646 -0.77 -3.15 -6.64
C ASP A 646 0.04 -3.67 -5.45
N LEU A 647 1.09 -4.46 -5.72
CA LEU A 647 2.08 -4.86 -4.72
C LEU A 647 3.09 -3.72 -4.51
N ALA A 648 3.72 -3.69 -3.34
CA ALA A 648 4.78 -2.73 -3.05
C ALA A 648 6.00 -2.97 -3.95
N ASP A 649 6.61 -1.90 -4.46
CA ASP A 649 7.88 -1.98 -5.17
C ASP A 649 9.00 -2.36 -4.19
N GLN A 650 9.59 -3.53 -4.42
CA GLN A 650 10.71 -4.07 -3.63
C GLN A 650 12.02 -4.14 -4.44
N GLY A 651 12.10 -3.39 -5.55
CA GLY A 651 13.27 -3.33 -6.43
C GLY A 651 13.28 -4.36 -7.56
N GLY A 652 12.15 -5.02 -7.81
CA GLY A 652 11.95 -6.02 -8.87
C GLY A 652 10.85 -5.62 -9.86
N GLU A 653 10.18 -6.62 -10.44
CA GLU A 653 9.04 -6.41 -11.33
C GLU A 653 7.85 -5.78 -10.58
N ILE A 654 7.11 -4.89 -11.26
CA ILE A 654 5.93 -4.26 -10.68
C ILE A 654 4.73 -5.20 -10.90
N LEU A 655 4.16 -5.67 -9.80
CA LEU A 655 3.13 -6.69 -9.78
C LEU A 655 1.80 -6.14 -9.27
N SER A 656 0.72 -6.74 -9.74
CA SER A 656 -0.64 -6.42 -9.31
C SER A 656 -1.46 -7.70 -9.16
N LEU A 657 -2.34 -7.76 -8.16
CA LEU A 657 -3.25 -8.91 -7.99
C LEU A 657 -4.26 -8.96 -9.13
N ARG A 658 -4.59 -10.17 -9.57
CA ARG A 658 -5.56 -10.40 -10.65
C ARG A 658 -6.95 -9.88 -10.30
N TYR A 659 -7.52 -9.08 -11.20
CA TYR A 659 -8.85 -8.47 -11.08
C TYR A 659 -9.99 -9.43 -11.47
N ASP A 660 -9.71 -10.28 -12.46
CA ASP A 660 -10.54 -11.39 -12.94
C ASP A 660 -9.68 -12.61 -13.30
N LEU A 661 -10.30 -13.67 -13.84
CA LEU A 661 -9.58 -14.84 -14.37
C LEU A 661 -9.47 -14.84 -15.91
N THR A 662 -10.21 -13.97 -16.60
CA THR A 662 -10.25 -13.87 -18.08
C THR A 662 -8.97 -13.26 -18.65
N VAL A 663 -8.46 -12.16 -18.09
CA VAL A 663 -7.21 -11.54 -18.58
C VAL A 663 -6.00 -12.44 -18.33
N PRO A 664 -5.83 -13.05 -17.14
CA PRO A 664 -4.83 -14.10 -16.94
C PRO A 664 -4.96 -15.26 -17.95
N PHE A 665 -6.18 -15.65 -18.30
CA PHE A 665 -6.40 -16.68 -19.32
C PHE A 665 -5.96 -16.22 -20.72
N ALA A 666 -6.29 -14.99 -21.14
CA ALA A 666 -5.84 -14.47 -22.42
C ALA A 666 -4.30 -14.41 -22.52
N ARG A 667 -3.63 -13.97 -21.44
CA ARG A 667 -2.17 -14.01 -21.31
C ARG A 667 -1.64 -15.44 -21.34
N PHE A 668 -2.33 -16.40 -20.74
CA PHE A 668 -1.95 -17.82 -20.76
C PHE A 668 -1.97 -18.39 -22.18
N VAL A 669 -3.07 -18.16 -22.90
CA VAL A 669 -3.23 -18.59 -24.30
C VAL A 669 -2.13 -17.99 -25.17
N ALA A 670 -1.86 -16.69 -25.02
CA ALA A 670 -0.84 -15.98 -25.78
C ALA A 670 0.58 -16.51 -25.51
N VAL A 671 0.99 -16.60 -24.24
CA VAL A 671 2.34 -17.04 -23.84
C VAL A 671 2.60 -18.49 -24.24
N GLN A 672 1.60 -19.35 -24.13
CA GLN A 672 1.73 -20.77 -24.49
C GLN A 672 1.52 -21.04 -25.98
N GLY A 673 1.20 -20.03 -26.80
CA GLY A 673 0.93 -20.19 -28.23
C GLY A 673 -0.27 -21.09 -28.53
N ILE A 674 -1.26 -21.14 -27.62
CA ILE A 674 -2.44 -22.01 -27.75
C ILE A 674 -3.42 -21.39 -28.74
N THR A 675 -3.90 -22.19 -29.69
CA THR A 675 -4.91 -21.74 -30.68
C THR A 675 -6.32 -22.18 -30.35
N ASN A 676 -6.47 -23.22 -29.53
CA ASN A 676 -7.75 -23.79 -29.14
C ASN A 676 -7.66 -24.46 -27.77
N ILE A 677 -8.57 -24.12 -26.86
CA ILE A 677 -8.66 -24.71 -25.53
C ILE A 677 -10.06 -24.49 -24.96
N LYS A 678 -10.62 -25.52 -24.34
CA LYS A 678 -11.83 -25.43 -23.52
C LYS A 678 -11.43 -25.69 -22.07
N ARG A 679 -11.57 -24.69 -21.20
CA ARG A 679 -11.04 -24.73 -19.83
C ARG A 679 -12.03 -24.25 -18.79
N TYR A 680 -11.80 -24.64 -17.55
CA TYR A 680 -12.36 -23.99 -16.38
C TYR A 680 -11.26 -23.54 -15.40
N HIS A 681 -11.54 -22.50 -14.62
CA HIS A 681 -10.65 -21.97 -13.58
C HIS A 681 -11.49 -21.48 -12.41
N ILE A 682 -11.25 -22.02 -11.21
CA ILE A 682 -11.90 -21.57 -9.97
C ILE A 682 -10.81 -20.94 -9.09
N GLY A 683 -10.93 -19.65 -8.82
CA GLY A 683 -9.89 -18.91 -8.12
C GLY A 683 -10.39 -17.63 -7.47
N LYS A 684 -9.68 -17.19 -6.43
CA LYS A 684 -9.91 -15.87 -5.82
C LYS A 684 -9.43 -14.75 -6.74
N VAL A 685 -10.16 -13.65 -6.74
CA VAL A 685 -9.85 -12.40 -7.43
C VAL A 685 -9.98 -11.21 -6.48
N TYR A 686 -9.32 -10.11 -6.83
CA TYR A 686 -9.10 -8.99 -5.92
C TYR A 686 -9.51 -7.67 -6.57
N ARG A 687 -10.49 -7.00 -5.98
CA ARG A 687 -11.00 -5.71 -6.46
C ARG A 687 -11.06 -4.73 -5.29
N ARG A 688 -10.43 -3.56 -5.40
CA ARG A 688 -10.43 -2.49 -4.38
C ARG A 688 -11.74 -1.72 -4.30
N ASP A 689 -12.83 -2.44 -4.48
CA ASP A 689 -14.16 -1.88 -4.49
C ASP A 689 -14.58 -1.40 -3.10
N GLN A 690 -15.62 -0.58 -3.01
CA GLN A 690 -16.24 -0.22 -1.74
C GLN A 690 -17.09 -1.40 -1.27
N PRO A 691 -16.68 -2.12 -0.20
CA PRO A 691 -17.34 -3.37 0.17
C PRO A 691 -18.73 -3.11 0.74
N GLN A 692 -19.69 -3.93 0.34
CA GLN A 692 -21.05 -3.97 0.91
C GLN A 692 -21.28 -5.39 1.42
N MET A 693 -20.88 -5.64 2.67
CA MET A 693 -20.87 -6.98 3.27
C MET A 693 -22.26 -7.63 3.28
N THR A 694 -23.31 -6.83 3.51
CA THR A 694 -24.72 -7.29 3.51
C THR A 694 -25.25 -7.65 2.13
N ARG A 695 -24.59 -7.20 1.05
CA ARG A 695 -24.99 -7.43 -0.35
C ARG A 695 -24.01 -8.32 -1.11
N GLY A 696 -23.08 -8.97 -0.40
CA GLY A 696 -22.11 -9.91 -0.99
C GLY A 696 -21.05 -9.26 -1.88
N ARG A 697 -20.77 -7.97 -1.71
CA ARG A 697 -19.74 -7.24 -2.47
C ARG A 697 -18.47 -7.13 -1.62
N PHE A 698 -17.47 -7.91 -1.99
CA PHE A 698 -16.21 -8.08 -1.25
C PHE A 698 -15.02 -7.55 -2.05
N ARG A 699 -13.88 -7.39 -1.37
CA ARG A 699 -12.59 -7.04 -2.00
C ARG A 699 -11.78 -8.27 -2.39
N GLU A 700 -11.97 -9.37 -1.68
CA GLU A 700 -11.50 -10.71 -2.03
C GLU A 700 -12.70 -11.63 -2.18
N PHE A 701 -12.84 -12.31 -3.32
CA PHE A 701 -13.91 -13.27 -3.56
C PHE A 701 -13.56 -14.27 -4.65
N PHE A 702 -14.28 -15.40 -4.71
CA PHE A 702 -14.10 -16.39 -5.76
C PHE A 702 -14.82 -16.03 -7.07
N GLN A 703 -14.19 -16.37 -8.19
CA GLN A 703 -14.83 -16.53 -9.49
C GLN A 703 -14.70 -17.99 -9.94
N CYS A 704 -15.71 -18.46 -10.67
CA CYS A 704 -15.71 -19.78 -11.30
C CYS A 704 -15.93 -19.60 -12.79
N ASP A 705 -14.86 -19.66 -13.56
CA ASP A 705 -14.86 -19.29 -14.97
C ASP A 705 -14.79 -20.54 -15.86
N PHE A 706 -15.56 -20.54 -16.94
CA PHE A 706 -15.53 -21.54 -17.99
C PHE A 706 -15.46 -20.86 -19.35
N ASP A 707 -14.46 -21.24 -20.15
CA ASP A 707 -14.14 -20.52 -21.38
C ASP A 707 -13.73 -21.48 -22.50
N ILE A 708 -14.17 -21.15 -23.71
CA ILE A 708 -13.82 -21.84 -24.95
C ILE A 708 -13.10 -20.84 -25.85
N ALA A 709 -11.83 -21.06 -26.08
CA ALA A 709 -11.00 -20.32 -27.03
C ALA A 709 -10.73 -21.16 -28.28
N GLY A 710 -10.75 -20.51 -29.43
CA GLY A 710 -10.46 -21.10 -30.74
C GLY A 710 -11.42 -20.65 -31.84
N SER A 711 -11.06 -20.94 -33.08
CA SER A 711 -11.89 -20.66 -34.25
C SER A 711 -12.78 -21.85 -34.57
N TYR A 712 -14.09 -21.67 -34.45
CA TYR A 712 -15.11 -22.70 -34.65
C TYR A 712 -16.26 -22.16 -35.51
N SER A 713 -17.23 -23.02 -35.83
CA SER A 713 -18.48 -22.59 -36.47
C SER A 713 -19.20 -21.54 -35.59
N PRO A 714 -19.87 -20.55 -36.22
CA PRO A 714 -20.57 -19.49 -35.49
C PRO A 714 -21.53 -20.04 -34.43
N MET A 715 -21.53 -19.39 -33.27
CA MET A 715 -22.46 -19.60 -32.15
C MET A 715 -22.42 -20.98 -31.46
N VAL A 716 -21.69 -21.97 -31.99
CA VAL A 716 -21.58 -23.30 -31.35
C VAL A 716 -20.96 -23.23 -29.95
N PRO A 717 -19.78 -22.60 -29.75
CA PRO A 717 -19.20 -22.49 -28.41
C PRO A 717 -20.04 -21.60 -27.48
N ASP A 718 -20.64 -20.54 -28.02
CA ASP A 718 -21.48 -19.61 -27.27
C ASP A 718 -22.68 -20.35 -26.66
N ALA A 719 -23.35 -21.17 -27.47
CA ALA A 719 -24.50 -21.93 -27.04
C ALA A 719 -24.10 -22.99 -25.98
N GLU A 720 -22.94 -23.65 -26.14
CA GLU A 720 -22.40 -24.56 -25.11
C GLU A 720 -22.15 -23.84 -23.78
N VAL A 721 -21.55 -22.65 -23.81
CA VAL A 721 -21.27 -21.89 -22.57
C VAL A 721 -22.55 -21.51 -21.83
N VAL A 722 -23.60 -21.08 -22.55
CA VAL A 722 -24.89 -20.77 -21.91
C VAL A 722 -25.60 -22.04 -21.44
N ALA A 723 -25.47 -23.17 -22.14
CA ALA A 723 -25.96 -24.46 -21.66
C ALA A 723 -25.28 -24.88 -20.34
N VAL A 724 -23.95 -24.73 -20.24
CA VAL A 724 -23.18 -24.96 -19.01
C VAL A 724 -23.69 -24.09 -17.86
N LEU A 725 -23.93 -22.80 -18.13
CA LEU A 725 -24.49 -21.87 -17.14
C LEU A 725 -25.85 -22.36 -16.63
N VAL A 726 -26.78 -22.69 -17.53
CA VAL A 726 -28.13 -23.18 -17.18
C VAL A 726 -28.05 -24.48 -16.37
N GLU A 727 -27.16 -25.41 -16.74
CA GLU A 727 -26.94 -26.65 -15.99
C GLU A 727 -26.42 -26.39 -14.59
N ILE A 728 -25.42 -25.52 -14.42
CA ILE A 728 -24.89 -25.15 -13.11
C ILE A 728 -25.98 -24.57 -12.21
N LEU A 729 -26.76 -23.61 -12.71
CA LEU A 729 -27.79 -22.96 -11.91
C LEU A 729 -28.93 -23.91 -11.53
N THR A 730 -29.25 -24.86 -12.42
CA THR A 730 -30.22 -25.93 -12.15
C THR A 730 -29.70 -26.90 -11.09
N GLU A 731 -28.45 -27.33 -11.19
CA GLU A 731 -27.80 -28.27 -10.25
C GLU A 731 -27.67 -27.67 -8.85
N LEU A 732 -27.41 -26.36 -8.74
CA LEU A 732 -27.29 -25.66 -7.47
C LEU A 732 -28.63 -25.43 -6.75
N ARG A 733 -29.77 -25.62 -7.43
CA ARG A 733 -31.14 -25.55 -6.87
C ARG A 733 -31.45 -24.27 -6.09
N LEU A 734 -31.04 -23.12 -6.63
CA LEU A 734 -31.15 -21.82 -5.97
C LEU A 734 -32.55 -21.20 -6.03
N GLY A 735 -33.46 -21.76 -6.82
CA GLY A 735 -34.78 -21.21 -7.14
C GLY A 735 -34.94 -20.99 -8.64
N GLN A 736 -35.99 -20.25 -9.04
CA GLN A 736 -36.15 -19.84 -10.43
C GLN A 736 -35.14 -18.75 -10.79
N PHE A 737 -34.56 -18.87 -11.98
CA PHE A 737 -33.57 -17.92 -12.49
C PHE A 737 -33.89 -17.56 -13.94
N GLU A 738 -33.32 -16.45 -14.36
CA GLU A 738 -33.43 -15.93 -15.73
C GLU A 738 -32.03 -15.57 -16.23
N VAL A 739 -31.73 -15.95 -17.48
CA VAL A 739 -30.51 -15.57 -18.19
C VAL A 739 -30.87 -14.47 -19.20
N LYS A 740 -30.62 -13.22 -18.83
CA LYS A 740 -30.72 -12.09 -19.74
C LYS A 740 -29.62 -12.19 -20.78
N LEU A 741 -29.95 -11.92 -22.03
CA LEU A 741 -29.02 -12.03 -23.14
C LEU A 741 -29.18 -10.88 -24.10
N ASN A 742 -28.05 -10.40 -24.63
CA ASN A 742 -27.99 -9.38 -25.67
C ASN A 742 -26.75 -9.64 -26.55
N HIS A 743 -26.54 -8.79 -27.55
CA HIS A 743 -25.39 -8.86 -28.45
C HIS A 743 -24.75 -7.49 -28.62
N ARG A 744 -23.41 -7.40 -28.53
CA ARG A 744 -22.67 -6.14 -28.67
C ARG A 744 -22.98 -5.42 -29.98
N GLY A 745 -23.11 -6.18 -31.06
CA GLY A 745 -23.52 -5.64 -32.36
C GLY A 745 -24.90 -4.99 -32.39
N LEU A 746 -25.85 -5.45 -31.57
CA LEU A 746 -27.17 -4.80 -31.43
C LEU A 746 -27.07 -3.50 -30.62
N LEU A 747 -26.25 -3.49 -29.56
CA LEU A 747 -25.97 -2.27 -28.78
C LEU A 747 -25.32 -1.19 -29.64
N ASP A 748 -24.29 -1.52 -30.40
CA ASP A 748 -23.63 -0.54 -31.26
C ASP A 748 -24.58 -0.06 -32.37
N ALA A 749 -25.39 -0.96 -32.95
CA ALA A 749 -26.38 -0.61 -33.97
C ALA A 749 -27.49 0.30 -33.41
N MET A 750 -28.07 0.01 -32.23
CA MET A 750 -29.13 0.85 -31.67
C MET A 750 -28.62 2.26 -31.35
N LEU A 751 -27.39 2.39 -30.84
CA LEU A 751 -26.78 3.68 -30.54
C LEU A 751 -26.47 4.46 -31.81
N ALA A 752 -26.00 3.79 -32.85
CA ALA A 752 -25.77 4.41 -34.17
C ALA A 752 -27.09 4.90 -34.78
N ILE A 753 -28.14 4.09 -34.76
CA ILE A 753 -29.48 4.44 -35.26
C ILE A 753 -30.06 5.62 -34.48
N ALA A 754 -29.88 5.65 -33.15
CA ALA A 754 -30.34 6.75 -32.31
C ALA A 754 -29.57 8.06 -32.56
N GLY A 755 -28.45 8.04 -33.26
CA GLY A 755 -27.64 9.24 -33.55
C GLY A 755 -26.60 9.57 -32.48
N VAL A 756 -26.19 8.58 -31.66
CA VAL A 756 -25.12 8.76 -30.69
C VAL A 756 -23.78 8.90 -31.43
N PRO A 757 -22.91 9.87 -31.06
CA PRO A 757 -21.56 9.91 -31.61
C PRO A 757 -20.72 8.72 -31.13
N ALA A 758 -19.91 8.11 -32.01
CA ALA A 758 -19.09 6.94 -31.69
C ALA A 758 -18.20 7.12 -30.44
N GLN A 759 -17.67 8.33 -30.24
CA GLN A 759 -16.84 8.69 -29.07
C GLN A 759 -17.60 8.61 -27.74
N LYS A 760 -18.94 8.70 -27.78
CA LYS A 760 -19.81 8.64 -26.60
C LYS A 760 -20.43 7.25 -26.36
N PHE A 761 -20.18 6.25 -27.22
CA PHE A 761 -20.80 4.92 -27.09
C PHE A 761 -20.55 4.29 -25.72
N ARG A 762 -19.31 4.35 -25.21
CA ARG A 762 -18.94 3.78 -23.91
C ARG A 762 -19.64 4.49 -22.73
N PRO A 763 -19.53 5.83 -22.57
CA PRO A 763 -20.29 6.54 -21.55
C PRO A 763 -21.79 6.23 -21.60
N ILE A 764 -22.39 6.12 -22.78
CA ILE A 764 -23.83 5.87 -22.92
C ILE A 764 -24.21 4.42 -22.56
N CYS A 765 -23.41 3.42 -22.95
CA CYS A 765 -23.59 2.04 -22.46
C CYS A 765 -23.56 1.99 -20.93
N SER A 766 -22.67 2.75 -20.29
CA SER A 766 -22.60 2.85 -18.82
C SER A 766 -23.85 3.49 -18.20
N ALA A 767 -24.55 4.39 -18.89
CA ALA A 767 -25.86 4.88 -18.42
C ALA A 767 -26.94 3.80 -18.59
N ILE A 768 -26.98 3.12 -19.74
CA ILE A 768 -27.95 2.05 -20.02
C ILE A 768 -27.84 0.92 -18.99
N ASP A 769 -26.64 0.52 -18.59
CA ASP A 769 -26.41 -0.53 -17.58
C ASP A 769 -27.12 -0.24 -16.25
N LYS A 770 -27.33 1.04 -15.90
CA LYS A 770 -28.01 1.44 -14.65
C LYS A 770 -29.53 1.21 -14.69
N LEU A 771 -30.13 0.89 -15.83
CA LEU A 771 -31.54 0.52 -15.93
C LEU A 771 -31.89 -0.76 -15.14
N ASP A 772 -30.87 -1.51 -14.72
CA ASP A 772 -31.03 -2.64 -13.80
C ASP A 772 -31.49 -2.21 -12.39
N LYS A 773 -31.25 -0.95 -12.01
CA LYS A 773 -31.45 -0.41 -10.65
C LYS A 773 -32.23 0.89 -10.62
N GLU A 774 -32.10 1.71 -11.66
CA GLU A 774 -32.65 3.05 -11.75
C GLU A 774 -33.76 3.11 -12.81
N PRO A 775 -34.80 3.92 -12.60
CA PRO A 775 -35.85 4.12 -13.60
C PRO A 775 -35.31 4.86 -14.84
N TRP A 776 -36.01 4.68 -15.96
CA TRP A 776 -35.62 5.25 -17.26
C TRP A 776 -35.39 6.76 -17.22
N GLU A 777 -36.20 7.49 -16.46
CA GLU A 777 -36.19 8.94 -16.33
C GLU A 777 -34.88 9.45 -15.72
N VAL A 778 -34.35 8.72 -14.72
CA VAL A 778 -33.06 9.03 -14.09
C VAL A 778 -31.92 8.74 -15.05
N VAL A 779 -31.97 7.62 -15.75
CA VAL A 779 -30.98 7.24 -16.75
C VAL A 779 -30.96 8.21 -17.94
N LYS A 780 -32.13 8.62 -18.43
CA LYS A 780 -32.29 9.65 -19.48
C LYS A 780 -31.69 10.98 -19.01
N ALA A 781 -31.98 11.41 -17.78
CA ALA A 781 -31.43 12.65 -17.23
C ALA A 781 -29.89 12.62 -17.18
N GLU A 782 -29.27 11.50 -16.77
CA GLU A 782 -27.81 11.35 -16.81
C GLU A 782 -27.25 11.43 -18.24
N MET A 783 -27.91 10.77 -19.21
CA MET A 783 -27.49 10.82 -20.61
C MET A 783 -27.49 12.24 -21.17
N VAL A 784 -28.52 13.03 -20.82
CA VAL A 784 -28.70 14.39 -21.33
C VAL A 784 -27.81 15.37 -20.57
N ASN A 785 -27.93 15.43 -19.25
CA ASN A 785 -27.31 16.47 -18.42
C ASN A 785 -25.82 16.23 -18.22
N ASP A 786 -25.40 14.99 -17.96
CA ASP A 786 -24.02 14.68 -17.58
C ASP A 786 -23.18 14.26 -18.79
N LYS A 787 -23.78 13.51 -19.72
CA LYS A 787 -23.09 12.97 -20.91
C LYS A 787 -23.32 13.81 -22.17
N GLY A 788 -24.17 14.83 -22.09
CA GLY A 788 -24.39 15.81 -23.14
C GLY A 788 -24.99 15.22 -24.42
N LEU A 789 -25.93 14.27 -24.30
CA LEU A 789 -26.73 13.84 -25.45
C LEU A 789 -27.93 14.77 -25.65
N PRO A 790 -28.34 15.03 -26.91
CA PRO A 790 -29.62 15.65 -27.18
C PRO A 790 -30.77 14.80 -26.64
N GLU A 791 -31.82 15.44 -26.12
CA GLU A 791 -32.96 14.75 -25.53
C GLU A 791 -33.64 13.78 -26.52
N ALA A 792 -33.82 14.20 -27.77
CA ALA A 792 -34.40 13.36 -28.82
C ALA A 792 -33.58 12.09 -29.12
N VAL A 793 -32.25 12.15 -28.98
CA VAL A 793 -31.37 10.98 -29.11
C VAL A 793 -31.60 10.03 -27.94
N ALA A 794 -31.67 10.55 -26.72
CA ALA A 794 -31.96 9.75 -25.53
C ALA A 794 -33.35 9.09 -25.61
N ASP A 795 -34.37 9.80 -26.10
CA ASP A 795 -35.70 9.23 -26.31
C ASP A 795 -35.70 8.09 -27.33
N THR A 796 -34.90 8.22 -28.40
CA THR A 796 -34.74 7.16 -29.40
C THR A 796 -34.05 5.92 -28.81
N ILE A 797 -33.05 6.10 -27.95
CA ILE A 797 -32.44 5.00 -27.18
C ILE A 797 -33.52 4.31 -26.32
N GLY A 798 -34.39 5.09 -25.68
CA GLY A 798 -35.50 4.61 -24.85
C GLY A 798 -36.41 3.61 -25.56
N GLN A 799 -36.67 3.83 -26.86
CA GLN A 799 -37.49 2.93 -27.67
C GLN A 799 -36.88 1.54 -27.84
N PHE A 800 -35.55 1.42 -27.80
CA PHE A 800 -34.85 0.14 -27.95
C PHE A 800 -34.64 -0.57 -26.61
N VAL A 801 -34.18 0.16 -25.58
CA VAL A 801 -33.75 -0.47 -24.31
C VAL A 801 -34.92 -1.06 -23.51
N VAL A 802 -36.15 -0.63 -23.77
CA VAL A 802 -37.35 -1.23 -23.16
C VAL A 802 -37.76 -2.56 -23.81
N LEU A 803 -37.14 -2.95 -24.93
CA LEU A 803 -37.48 -4.18 -25.64
C LEU A 803 -36.85 -5.39 -24.95
N ARG A 804 -37.70 -6.18 -24.30
CA ARG A 804 -37.36 -7.43 -23.64
C ARG A 804 -38.46 -8.46 -23.84
N GLY A 805 -38.11 -9.74 -23.97
CA GLY A 805 -39.10 -10.81 -24.11
C GLY A 805 -38.53 -12.18 -24.43
N GLU A 806 -39.45 -13.10 -24.76
CA GLU A 806 -39.11 -14.47 -25.16
C GLU A 806 -38.18 -14.44 -26.39
N PRO A 807 -37.07 -15.22 -26.38
CA PRO A 807 -36.02 -15.14 -27.38
C PRO A 807 -36.49 -15.22 -28.84
N MET A 808 -37.28 -16.22 -29.20
CA MET A 808 -37.67 -16.45 -30.60
C MET A 808 -38.70 -15.43 -31.09
N ALA A 809 -39.68 -15.08 -30.26
CA ALA A 809 -40.69 -14.09 -30.57
C ALA A 809 -40.10 -12.69 -30.72
N LEU A 810 -39.21 -12.29 -29.81
CA LEU A 810 -38.55 -10.99 -29.90
C LEU A 810 -37.58 -10.94 -31.08
N LEU A 811 -36.80 -12.00 -31.31
CA LEU A 811 -35.92 -12.09 -32.48
C LEU A 811 -36.71 -11.92 -33.80
N ALA A 812 -37.86 -12.59 -33.94
CA ALA A 812 -38.72 -12.47 -35.11
C ALA A 812 -39.19 -11.02 -35.33
N ARG A 813 -39.56 -10.32 -34.26
CA ARG A 813 -39.95 -8.89 -34.31
C ARG A 813 -38.79 -7.99 -34.73
N LEU A 814 -37.59 -8.20 -34.17
CA LEU A 814 -36.42 -7.38 -34.47
C LEU A 814 -35.84 -7.65 -35.87
N SER A 815 -36.11 -8.84 -36.42
CA SER A 815 -35.67 -9.28 -37.76
C SER A 815 -36.66 -8.94 -38.87
N ALA A 816 -37.78 -8.26 -38.55
CA ALA A 816 -38.73 -7.83 -39.56
C ALA A 816 -38.07 -6.85 -40.55
N PRO A 817 -38.34 -6.93 -41.87
CA PRO A 817 -37.64 -6.12 -42.88
C PRO A 817 -37.76 -4.59 -42.69
N ASP A 818 -38.81 -4.15 -42.01
CA ASP A 818 -39.10 -2.76 -41.68
C ASP A 818 -38.46 -2.30 -40.35
N HIS A 819 -37.91 -3.22 -39.55
CA HIS A 819 -37.30 -2.89 -38.27
C HIS A 819 -35.92 -2.24 -38.46
N PRO A 820 -35.59 -1.10 -37.79
CA PRO A 820 -34.33 -0.39 -37.99
C PRO A 820 -33.07 -1.25 -37.76
N LEU A 821 -33.10 -2.16 -36.78
CA LEU A 821 -31.97 -3.06 -36.50
C LEU A 821 -31.73 -4.08 -37.63
N ALA A 822 -32.78 -4.53 -38.35
CA ALA A 822 -32.64 -5.44 -39.48
C ALA A 822 -32.09 -4.74 -40.73
N GLN A 823 -32.29 -3.43 -40.84
CA GLN A 823 -31.78 -2.60 -41.93
C GLN A 823 -30.32 -2.16 -41.71
N HIS A 824 -29.89 -2.07 -40.45
CA HIS A 824 -28.51 -1.72 -40.11
C HIS A 824 -27.56 -2.92 -40.32
N PRO A 825 -26.43 -2.80 -41.06
CA PRO A 825 -25.57 -3.95 -41.38
C PRO A 825 -25.08 -4.74 -40.17
N GLN A 826 -24.62 -4.04 -39.13
CA GLN A 826 -24.17 -4.66 -37.88
C GLN A 826 -25.32 -5.25 -37.06
N GLY A 827 -26.51 -4.63 -37.15
CA GLY A 827 -27.69 -5.11 -36.45
C GLY A 827 -28.18 -6.41 -37.07
N LYS A 828 -28.27 -6.45 -38.40
CA LYS A 828 -28.60 -7.66 -39.16
C LYS A 828 -27.66 -8.82 -38.86
N ALA A 829 -26.34 -8.60 -38.89
CA ALA A 829 -25.36 -9.63 -38.58
C ALA A 829 -25.55 -10.21 -37.16
N ALA A 830 -25.80 -9.35 -36.18
CA ALA A 830 -26.08 -9.77 -34.81
C ALA A 830 -27.41 -10.55 -34.68
N LEU A 831 -28.46 -10.17 -35.43
CA LEU A 831 -29.73 -10.91 -35.45
C LEU A 831 -29.56 -12.29 -36.11
N ASP A 832 -28.77 -12.38 -37.19
CA ASP A 832 -28.44 -13.64 -37.86
C ASP A 832 -27.69 -14.58 -36.89
N ASP A 833 -26.72 -14.07 -36.12
CA ASP A 833 -26.02 -14.80 -35.07
C ASP A 833 -26.99 -15.28 -33.97
N LEU A 834 -27.84 -14.39 -33.45
CA LEU A 834 -28.81 -14.73 -32.40
C LEU A 834 -29.81 -15.80 -32.86
N LYS A 835 -30.18 -15.83 -34.14
CA LYS A 835 -31.03 -16.88 -34.71
C LYS A 835 -30.38 -18.26 -34.57
N ILE A 836 -29.14 -18.40 -35.05
CA ILE A 836 -28.38 -19.65 -34.97
C ILE A 836 -28.23 -20.06 -33.50
N PHE A 837 -27.89 -19.09 -32.65
CA PHE A 837 -27.68 -19.31 -31.22
C PHE A 837 -28.94 -19.82 -30.49
N PHE A 838 -30.12 -19.22 -30.73
CA PHE A 838 -31.36 -19.67 -30.10
C PHE A 838 -31.84 -21.03 -30.61
N GLU A 839 -31.68 -21.32 -31.91
CA GLU A 839 -31.97 -22.64 -32.48
C GLU A 839 -31.12 -23.74 -31.81
N MET A 840 -29.83 -23.47 -31.56
CA MET A 840 -28.93 -24.39 -30.85
C MET A 840 -29.33 -24.58 -29.38
N LEU A 841 -29.66 -23.52 -28.66
CA LEU A 841 -30.13 -23.63 -27.27
C LEU A 841 -31.47 -24.37 -27.18
N GLN A 842 -32.36 -24.20 -28.17
CA GLN A 842 -33.60 -24.95 -28.25
C GLN A 842 -33.33 -26.44 -28.46
N ALA A 843 -32.43 -26.79 -29.38
CA ALA A 843 -32.02 -28.18 -29.63
C ALA A 843 -31.38 -28.84 -28.40
N MET A 844 -30.65 -28.07 -27.58
CA MET A 844 -30.09 -28.55 -26.31
C MET A 844 -31.09 -28.58 -25.14
N GLY A 845 -32.32 -28.09 -25.33
CA GLY A 845 -33.32 -27.99 -24.26
C GLY A 845 -32.96 -26.97 -23.17
N ARG A 846 -32.18 -25.95 -23.51
CA ARG A 846 -31.67 -24.92 -22.57
C ARG A 846 -32.17 -23.50 -22.85
N LEU A 847 -33.05 -23.31 -23.84
CA LEU A 847 -33.60 -21.98 -24.18
C LEU A 847 -34.58 -21.43 -23.13
N GLY A 848 -35.30 -22.29 -22.40
CA GLY A 848 -36.43 -21.88 -21.54
C GLY A 848 -36.12 -20.76 -20.53
N PRO A 849 -34.99 -20.79 -19.81
CA PRO A 849 -34.62 -19.72 -18.87
C PRO A 849 -34.03 -18.45 -19.50
N VAL A 850 -33.88 -18.38 -20.82
CA VAL A 850 -33.21 -17.26 -21.52
C VAL A 850 -34.23 -16.19 -21.92
N THR A 851 -33.86 -14.93 -21.74
CA THR A 851 -34.64 -13.76 -22.17
C THR A 851 -33.76 -12.84 -23.01
N LEU A 852 -34.23 -12.44 -24.20
CA LEU A 852 -33.56 -11.41 -24.99
C LEU A 852 -33.93 -10.04 -24.40
N ASP A 853 -32.92 -9.27 -23.97
CA ASP A 853 -33.09 -8.00 -23.23
C ASP A 853 -32.13 -6.94 -23.77
N LEU A 854 -32.66 -5.95 -24.50
CA LEU A 854 -31.86 -4.91 -25.14
C LEU A 854 -31.32 -3.87 -24.14
N SER A 855 -31.80 -3.86 -22.89
CA SER A 855 -31.23 -3.03 -21.81
C SER A 855 -29.91 -3.58 -21.26
N LEU A 856 -29.58 -4.85 -21.53
CA LEU A 856 -28.34 -5.45 -21.04
C LEU A 856 -27.15 -4.86 -21.82
N ALA A 857 -26.53 -3.83 -21.24
CA ALA A 857 -25.32 -3.18 -21.75
C ALA A 857 -24.09 -3.47 -20.88
N ARG A 858 -24.22 -4.42 -19.94
CA ARG A 858 -23.19 -4.78 -18.97
C ARG A 858 -22.04 -5.53 -19.63
N GLY A 859 -20.82 -5.13 -19.34
CA GLY A 859 -19.65 -5.88 -19.77
C GLY A 859 -18.35 -5.13 -19.64
N LEU A 860 -17.26 -5.87 -19.50
CA LEU A 860 -15.92 -5.34 -19.62
C LEU A 860 -15.72 -4.89 -21.08
N ASP A 861 -14.92 -3.84 -21.28
CA ASP A 861 -14.69 -3.18 -22.59
C ASP A 861 -14.19 -4.12 -23.72
N TYR A 862 -13.91 -5.40 -23.40
CA TYR A 862 -13.39 -6.41 -24.29
C TYR A 862 -14.42 -7.30 -24.99
N TYR A 863 -15.71 -7.24 -24.66
CA TYR A 863 -16.72 -8.07 -25.35
C TYR A 863 -16.99 -7.61 -26.79
N THR A 864 -17.10 -8.58 -27.71
CA THR A 864 -17.26 -8.38 -29.16
C THR A 864 -18.55 -8.98 -29.73
N GLY A 865 -19.20 -9.92 -29.03
CA GLY A 865 -20.37 -10.66 -29.52
C GLY A 865 -21.51 -10.74 -28.50
N VAL A 866 -22.04 -11.96 -28.28
CA VAL A 866 -23.07 -12.20 -27.25
C VAL A 866 -22.59 -11.77 -25.87
N ILE A 867 -23.51 -11.27 -25.07
CA ILE A 867 -23.34 -10.93 -23.66
C ILE A 867 -24.54 -11.46 -22.89
N TYR A 868 -24.30 -11.99 -21.69
CA TYR A 868 -25.37 -12.57 -20.89
C TYR A 868 -25.12 -12.39 -19.40
N GLU A 869 -26.22 -12.35 -18.65
CA GLU A 869 -26.25 -12.15 -17.21
C GLU A 869 -27.37 -12.99 -16.61
N ALA A 870 -27.05 -13.80 -15.61
CA ALA A 870 -28.05 -14.57 -14.87
C ALA A 870 -28.48 -13.85 -13.59
N VAL A 871 -29.78 -13.82 -13.33
CA VAL A 871 -30.41 -13.24 -12.13
C VAL A 871 -31.39 -14.25 -11.52
N LEU A 872 -31.59 -14.17 -10.21
CA LEU A 872 -32.63 -14.96 -9.53
C LEU A 872 -33.95 -14.21 -9.51
N GLN A 873 -35.05 -14.94 -9.76
CA GLN A 873 -36.38 -14.38 -9.70
C GLN A 873 -36.88 -14.32 -8.23
N GLY A 874 -37.57 -13.24 -7.87
CA GLY A 874 -38.16 -13.06 -6.53
C GLY A 874 -37.18 -12.69 -5.41
N ALA A 875 -35.87 -12.59 -5.68
CA ALA A 875 -34.87 -12.23 -4.69
C ALA A 875 -34.10 -10.96 -5.11
N GLN A 876 -33.98 -9.96 -4.23
CA GLN A 876 -33.19 -8.73 -4.47
C GLN A 876 -31.67 -8.98 -4.33
N VAL A 877 -31.14 -9.99 -5.03
CA VAL A 877 -29.75 -10.46 -4.85
C VAL A 877 -28.81 -9.91 -5.95
N GLY A 878 -29.37 -9.35 -7.04
CA GLY A 878 -28.61 -8.94 -8.21
C GLY A 878 -28.10 -10.13 -9.02
N SER A 879 -27.20 -9.88 -10.00
CA SER A 879 -26.65 -10.94 -10.85
C SER A 879 -25.81 -12.00 -10.14
N ILE A 880 -25.97 -13.26 -10.54
CA ILE A 880 -25.26 -14.42 -9.98
C ILE A 880 -24.31 -15.07 -10.96
N ALA A 881 -24.36 -14.71 -12.24
CA ALA A 881 -23.38 -15.09 -13.26
C ALA A 881 -23.40 -14.07 -14.40
N ALA A 882 -22.28 -13.95 -15.11
CA ALA A 882 -22.18 -13.12 -16.31
C ALA A 882 -21.11 -13.65 -17.25
N GLY A 883 -21.22 -13.34 -18.54
CA GLY A 883 -20.25 -13.76 -19.55
C GLY A 883 -20.54 -13.18 -20.92
N GLY A 884 -19.75 -13.62 -21.89
CA GLY A 884 -19.88 -13.17 -23.28
C GLY A 884 -18.70 -13.56 -24.15
N ARG A 885 -18.76 -13.17 -25.42
CA ARG A 885 -17.72 -13.39 -26.44
C ARG A 885 -16.73 -12.22 -26.50
N TYR A 886 -15.43 -12.48 -26.55
CA TYR A 886 -14.34 -11.50 -26.43
C TYR A 886 -13.15 -11.79 -27.37
N ASP A 887 -13.37 -11.72 -28.68
CA ASP A 887 -12.44 -12.30 -29.66
C ASP A 887 -11.07 -11.62 -29.77
N ARG A 888 -10.96 -10.36 -29.32
CA ARG A 888 -9.76 -9.52 -29.49
C ARG A 888 -8.83 -9.52 -28.27
N LEU A 889 -9.24 -10.09 -27.14
CA LEU A 889 -8.48 -9.97 -25.90
C LEU A 889 -7.12 -10.67 -25.98
N VAL A 890 -7.07 -11.86 -26.58
CA VAL A 890 -5.82 -12.62 -26.78
C VAL A 890 -4.89 -11.91 -27.78
N GLY A 891 -5.45 -11.28 -28.80
CA GLY A 891 -4.70 -10.51 -29.79
C GLY A 891 -3.96 -9.32 -29.18
N MET A 892 -4.46 -8.75 -28.09
CA MET A 892 -3.75 -7.69 -27.37
C MET A 892 -2.47 -8.15 -26.68
N PHE A 893 -2.24 -9.45 -26.51
CA PHE A 893 -1.02 -10.02 -25.92
C PHE A 893 -0.08 -10.64 -26.95
N SER A 894 -0.63 -11.30 -27.97
CA SER A 894 0.15 -12.06 -28.95
C SER A 894 0.26 -11.39 -30.32
N GLY A 895 -0.50 -10.32 -30.59
CA GLY A 895 -0.68 -9.73 -31.91
C GLY A 895 -1.56 -10.56 -32.86
N LYS A 896 -2.02 -11.75 -32.44
CA LYS A 896 -2.89 -12.65 -33.21
C LYS A 896 -4.19 -12.88 -32.45
N ASP A 897 -5.31 -12.62 -33.11
CA ASP A 897 -6.62 -12.87 -32.52
C ASP A 897 -6.87 -14.38 -32.35
N VAL A 898 -7.35 -14.75 -31.17
CA VAL A 898 -7.89 -16.07 -30.85
C VAL A 898 -9.29 -15.84 -30.30
N PRO A 899 -10.34 -16.13 -31.09
CA PRO A 899 -11.73 -15.97 -30.67
C PRO A 899 -12.00 -16.72 -29.37
N ALA A 900 -12.78 -16.14 -28.47
CA ALA A 900 -13.06 -16.74 -27.17
C ALA A 900 -14.43 -16.33 -26.64
N VAL A 901 -15.08 -17.23 -25.92
CA VAL A 901 -16.35 -17.01 -25.22
C VAL A 901 -16.33 -17.73 -23.89
N GLY A 902 -16.93 -17.14 -22.87
CA GLY A 902 -16.98 -17.77 -21.55
C GLY A 902 -17.93 -17.11 -20.57
N VAL A 903 -18.07 -17.77 -19.43
CA VAL A 903 -18.97 -17.39 -18.33
C VAL A 903 -18.24 -17.46 -16.99
N SER A 904 -18.57 -16.52 -16.10
CA SER A 904 -18.13 -16.50 -14.71
C SER A 904 -19.32 -16.60 -13.77
N ILE A 905 -19.28 -17.54 -12.83
CA ILE A 905 -20.28 -17.63 -11.75
C ILE A 905 -19.87 -16.75 -10.59
N GLY A 906 -20.73 -15.81 -10.22
CA GLY A 906 -20.62 -14.95 -9.03
C GLY A 906 -20.90 -15.72 -7.75
N ILE A 907 -20.01 -16.63 -7.40
CA ILE A 907 -20.27 -17.71 -6.43
C ILE A 907 -20.51 -17.20 -5.01
N GLU A 908 -20.05 -16.01 -4.63
CA GLU A 908 -20.28 -15.48 -3.28
C GLU A 908 -21.77 -15.24 -2.98
N ARG A 909 -22.56 -14.82 -3.97
CA ARG A 909 -24.02 -14.65 -3.81
C ARG A 909 -24.71 -16.00 -3.73
N VAL A 910 -24.28 -16.95 -4.56
CA VAL A 910 -24.72 -18.34 -4.51
C VAL A 910 -24.49 -18.92 -3.11
N PHE A 911 -23.30 -18.74 -2.53
CA PHE A 911 -23.00 -19.22 -1.18
C PHE A 911 -23.91 -18.62 -0.12
N ALA A 912 -24.20 -17.32 -0.17
CA ALA A 912 -25.08 -16.68 0.79
C ALA A 912 -26.50 -17.27 0.75
N ILE A 913 -27.01 -17.56 -0.45
CA ILE A 913 -28.33 -18.18 -0.64
C ILE A 913 -28.32 -19.63 -0.14
N MET A 914 -27.32 -20.42 -0.54
CA MET A 914 -27.20 -21.81 -0.10
C MET A 914 -27.04 -21.91 1.42
N GLU A 915 -26.29 -21.01 2.04
CA GLU A 915 -26.13 -20.94 3.50
C GLU A 915 -27.46 -20.62 4.19
N ALA A 916 -28.23 -19.66 3.68
CA ALA A 916 -29.56 -19.34 4.20
C ALA A 916 -30.52 -20.53 4.10
N GLN A 917 -30.62 -21.15 2.92
CA GLN A 917 -31.48 -22.32 2.67
C GLN A 917 -31.07 -23.53 3.53
N MET A 918 -29.77 -23.78 3.69
CA MET A 918 -29.27 -24.88 4.51
C MET A 918 -29.54 -24.65 6.00
N ARG A 919 -29.39 -23.41 6.49
CA ARG A 919 -29.76 -23.05 7.87
C ARG A 919 -31.25 -23.22 8.13
N GLU A 920 -32.09 -22.81 7.20
CA GLU A 920 -33.55 -22.97 7.31
C GLU A 920 -33.94 -24.46 7.35
N ARG A 921 -33.37 -25.29 6.46
CA ARG A 921 -33.59 -26.75 6.49
C ARG A 921 -33.09 -27.40 7.78
N ALA A 922 -31.91 -27.00 8.25
CA ALA A 922 -31.33 -27.49 9.51
C ALA A 922 -32.24 -27.13 10.71
N ALA A 923 -32.73 -25.89 10.77
CA ALA A 923 -33.67 -25.45 11.79
C ALA A 923 -35.00 -26.22 11.73
N ALA A 924 -35.56 -26.42 10.53
CA ALA A 924 -36.80 -27.18 10.34
C ALA A 924 -36.64 -28.66 10.75
N ALA A 925 -35.47 -29.26 10.51
CA ALA A 925 -35.16 -30.63 10.89
C ALA A 925 -34.73 -30.79 12.35
N GLY A 926 -34.49 -29.70 13.08
CA GLY A 926 -33.95 -29.74 14.44
C GLY A 926 -32.53 -30.34 14.53
N LYS A 927 -31.76 -30.31 13.44
CA LYS A 927 -30.41 -30.91 13.34
C LYS A 927 -29.38 -29.82 13.03
N PRO A 928 -28.18 -29.83 13.66
CA PRO A 928 -27.12 -28.87 13.35
C PRO A 928 -26.55 -29.09 11.94
N LEU A 929 -25.94 -28.02 11.39
CA LEU A 929 -25.25 -28.10 10.11
C LEU A 929 -23.96 -28.90 10.27
N ARG A 930 -23.86 -29.99 9.50
CA ARG A 930 -22.71 -30.89 9.55
C ARG A 930 -21.52 -30.27 8.81
N ALA A 931 -20.46 -29.94 9.56
CA ALA A 931 -19.21 -29.39 9.02
C ALA A 931 -18.15 -30.45 8.68
N ILE A 932 -18.30 -31.68 9.19
CA ILE A 932 -17.36 -32.79 8.98
C ILE A 932 -18.00 -33.92 8.18
N GLU A 933 -17.19 -34.74 7.52
CA GLU A 933 -17.68 -35.88 6.73
C GLU A 933 -17.59 -37.23 7.46
N THR A 934 -17.25 -37.24 8.74
CA THR A 934 -17.05 -38.45 9.57
C THR A 934 -18.28 -39.33 9.62
N GLU A 935 -18.16 -40.52 9.04
CA GLU A 935 -19.18 -41.55 8.91
C GLU A 935 -19.29 -42.41 10.17
N VAL A 936 -18.17 -42.66 10.84
CA VAL A 936 -18.09 -43.62 11.94
C VAL A 936 -17.27 -43.07 13.11
N LEU A 937 -17.83 -43.06 14.32
CA LEU A 937 -17.04 -42.85 15.54
C LEU A 937 -16.70 -44.19 16.19
N VAL A 938 -15.43 -44.46 16.42
CA VAL A 938 -14.95 -45.64 17.16
C VAL A 938 -14.83 -45.29 18.64
N GLY A 939 -15.74 -45.84 19.45
CA GLY A 939 -15.75 -45.74 20.90
C GLY A 939 -15.46 -47.06 21.59
N SER A 940 -15.14 -47.00 22.89
CA SER A 940 -14.99 -48.18 23.72
C SER A 940 -15.52 -47.94 25.12
N ILE A 941 -15.85 -49.01 25.84
CA ILE A 941 -16.30 -48.98 27.24
C ILE A 941 -15.23 -49.67 28.10
N GLY A 942 -14.81 -49.03 29.19
CA GLY A 942 -13.75 -49.56 30.08
C GLY A 942 -12.42 -48.83 29.92
N SER A 943 -11.36 -49.38 30.52
CA SER A 943 -10.02 -48.78 30.55
C SER A 943 -9.01 -49.57 29.70
N GLY A 944 -7.93 -48.92 29.26
CA GLY A 944 -6.84 -49.59 28.53
C GLY A 944 -7.11 -49.92 27.06
N LEU A 945 -8.26 -49.53 26.51
CA LEU A 945 -8.70 -49.88 25.15
C LEU A 945 -8.29 -48.87 24.06
N GLN A 946 -7.49 -47.86 24.38
CA GLN A 946 -7.12 -46.79 23.44
C GLN A 946 -6.42 -47.33 22.19
N GLN A 947 -5.41 -48.19 22.36
CA GLN A 947 -4.66 -48.78 21.24
C GLN A 947 -5.57 -49.60 20.32
N ARG A 948 -6.57 -50.29 20.90
CA ARG A 948 -7.55 -51.06 20.11
C ARG A 948 -8.48 -50.15 19.31
N ARG A 949 -8.94 -49.03 19.89
CA ARG A 949 -9.75 -48.03 19.16
C ARG A 949 -8.96 -47.46 17.99
N MET A 950 -7.70 -47.11 18.23
CA MET A 950 -6.79 -46.61 17.20
C MET A 950 -6.57 -47.65 16.10
N GLY A 951 -6.37 -48.92 16.46
CA GLY A 951 -6.20 -50.02 15.51
C GLY A 951 -7.43 -50.24 14.62
N LEU A 952 -8.63 -50.28 15.21
CA LEU A 952 -9.88 -50.39 14.45
C LEU A 952 -10.13 -49.16 13.58
N CYS A 953 -9.88 -47.95 14.08
CA CYS A 953 -10.03 -46.74 13.27
C CYS A 953 -9.04 -46.73 12.09
N ALA A 954 -7.81 -47.21 12.29
CA ALA A 954 -6.82 -47.35 11.22
C ALA A 954 -7.26 -48.39 10.16
N GLU A 955 -7.91 -49.48 10.56
CA GLU A 955 -8.51 -50.46 9.65
C GLU A 955 -9.63 -49.83 8.82
N LEU A 956 -10.52 -49.05 9.45
CA LEU A 956 -11.58 -48.32 8.75
C LEU A 956 -11.00 -47.30 7.75
N TRP A 957 -9.97 -46.55 8.14
CA TRP A 957 -9.26 -45.65 7.22
C TRP A 957 -8.62 -46.42 6.04
N GLY A 958 -7.99 -47.57 6.30
CA GLY A 958 -7.44 -48.45 5.27
C GLY A 958 -8.50 -48.98 4.29
N ALA A 959 -9.75 -49.05 4.72
CA ALA A 959 -10.89 -49.44 3.89
C ALA A 959 -11.58 -48.28 3.16
N GLY A 960 -11.12 -47.03 3.38
CA GLY A 960 -11.69 -45.81 2.81
C GLY A 960 -12.91 -45.24 3.56
N ILE A 961 -13.19 -45.72 4.77
CA ILE A 961 -14.30 -45.23 5.61
C ILE A 961 -13.82 -44.03 6.43
N LYS A 962 -14.61 -42.95 6.45
CA LYS A 962 -14.29 -41.71 7.16
C LYS A 962 -14.56 -41.88 8.65
N ALA A 963 -13.58 -42.41 9.38
CA ALA A 963 -13.73 -42.73 10.80
C ALA A 963 -12.98 -41.77 11.74
N GLU A 964 -13.41 -41.68 12.99
CA GLU A 964 -12.70 -40.97 14.07
C GLU A 964 -12.72 -41.77 15.38
N PHE A 965 -11.88 -41.38 16.34
CA PHE A 965 -11.94 -41.87 17.72
C PHE A 965 -11.60 -40.77 18.72
N GLY A 966 -12.15 -40.86 19.93
CA GLY A 966 -11.83 -39.89 20.99
C GLY A 966 -10.38 -40.01 21.49
N TYR A 967 -9.69 -38.87 21.62
CA TYR A 967 -8.28 -38.80 22.04
C TYR A 967 -8.02 -38.97 23.53
N LYS A 968 -9.09 -39.02 24.35
CA LYS A 968 -8.95 -39.38 25.76
C LYS A 968 -8.62 -40.88 25.87
N PRO A 969 -7.74 -41.31 26.79
CA PRO A 969 -7.49 -42.74 27.00
C PRO A 969 -8.77 -43.54 27.27
N ASN A 970 -9.63 -43.01 28.13
CA ASN A 970 -10.92 -43.60 28.53
C ASN A 970 -12.06 -42.59 28.30
N PRO A 971 -12.56 -42.41 27.07
CA PRO A 971 -13.65 -41.49 26.78
C PRO A 971 -14.94 -42.01 27.40
N LYS A 972 -15.74 -41.11 28.00
CA LYS A 972 -17.05 -41.50 28.55
C LYS A 972 -18.03 -41.72 27.40
N MET A 973 -18.96 -42.67 27.57
CA MET A 973 -20.00 -42.92 26.56
C MET A 973 -20.82 -41.65 26.25
N ALA A 974 -21.17 -40.87 27.27
CA ALA A 974 -21.88 -39.61 27.09
C ALA A 974 -21.11 -38.61 26.22
N ASP A 975 -19.78 -38.53 26.36
CA ASP A 975 -18.93 -37.66 25.53
C ASP A 975 -18.97 -38.10 24.06
N ASN A 976 -18.90 -39.42 23.80
CA ASN A 976 -18.94 -39.96 22.44
C ASN A 976 -20.32 -39.79 21.78
N LEU A 977 -21.40 -40.05 22.51
CA LEU A 977 -22.76 -39.85 22.01
C LEU A 977 -23.05 -38.37 21.75
N GLY A 978 -22.59 -37.49 22.66
CA GLY A 978 -22.65 -36.05 22.48
C GLY A 978 -21.90 -35.60 21.22
N TYR A 979 -20.68 -36.12 21.00
CA TYR A 979 -19.90 -35.84 19.80
C TYR A 979 -20.61 -36.29 18.52
N CYS A 980 -21.16 -37.50 18.49
CA CYS A 980 -21.92 -38.00 17.34
C CYS A 980 -23.16 -37.13 17.06
N HIS A 981 -23.86 -36.67 18.09
CA HIS A 981 -25.04 -35.83 17.95
C HIS A 981 -24.69 -34.42 17.43
N GLU A 982 -23.69 -33.76 18.05
CA GLU A 982 -23.24 -32.41 17.65
C GLU A 982 -22.73 -32.39 16.21
N ASN A 983 -21.99 -33.42 15.80
CA ASN A 983 -21.38 -33.50 14.46
C ASN A 983 -22.19 -34.33 13.46
N GLN A 984 -23.36 -34.84 13.84
CA GLN A 984 -24.24 -35.66 13.00
C GLN A 984 -23.51 -36.87 12.37
N VAL A 985 -22.69 -37.55 13.18
CA VAL A 985 -21.99 -38.79 12.79
C VAL A 985 -23.03 -39.93 12.74
N PRO A 986 -23.22 -40.61 11.59
CA PRO A 986 -24.35 -41.52 11.41
C PRO A 986 -24.16 -42.88 12.11
N PHE A 987 -22.93 -43.35 12.27
CA PHE A 987 -22.66 -44.65 12.89
C PHE A 987 -21.63 -44.55 14.00
N MET A 988 -21.75 -45.41 15.01
CA MET A 988 -20.77 -45.55 16.08
C MET A 988 -20.38 -47.02 16.24
N VAL A 989 -19.09 -47.31 16.23
CA VAL A 989 -18.55 -48.64 16.54
C VAL A 989 -18.18 -48.68 18.01
N LEU A 990 -18.65 -49.70 18.72
CA LEU A 990 -18.52 -49.83 20.17
C LEU A 990 -17.99 -51.22 20.56
N PHE A 991 -17.07 -51.25 21.51
CA PHE A 991 -16.58 -52.49 22.12
C PHE A 991 -16.06 -52.25 23.55
N GLY A 992 -16.27 -53.22 24.44
CA GLY A 992 -15.63 -53.31 25.74
C GLY A 992 -14.75 -54.55 25.84
N GLU A 993 -14.35 -54.90 27.06
CA GLU A 993 -13.52 -56.10 27.32
C GLU A 993 -14.23 -57.39 26.87
N ASP A 994 -15.55 -57.49 27.09
CA ASP A 994 -16.36 -58.65 26.69
C ASP A 994 -16.41 -58.83 25.16
N GLU A 995 -16.67 -57.75 24.42
CA GLU A 995 -16.68 -57.77 22.96
C GLU A 995 -15.29 -58.09 22.39
N VAL A 996 -14.22 -57.57 23.01
CA VAL A 996 -12.84 -57.90 22.63
C VAL A 996 -12.54 -59.38 22.85
N ALA A 997 -12.94 -59.96 23.99
CA ALA A 997 -12.76 -61.38 24.29
C ALA A 997 -13.50 -62.28 23.28
N ARG A 998 -14.68 -61.84 22.83
CA ARG A 998 -15.51 -62.54 21.83
C ARG A 998 -15.12 -62.26 20.37
N ARG A 999 -14.16 -61.36 20.13
CA ARG A 999 -13.75 -60.88 18.79
C ARG A 999 -14.90 -60.29 17.96
N VAL A 1000 -15.79 -59.55 18.62
CA VAL A 1000 -16.93 -58.85 18.02
C VAL A 1000 -16.87 -57.34 18.31
N VAL A 1001 -17.67 -56.57 17.59
CA VAL A 1001 -17.95 -55.15 17.86
C VAL A 1001 -19.43 -54.87 17.67
N LYS A 1002 -19.94 -53.79 18.26
CA LYS A 1002 -21.31 -53.32 18.06
C LYS A 1002 -21.31 -52.12 17.13
N ILE A 1003 -22.14 -52.16 16.09
CA ILE A 1003 -22.43 -51.02 15.23
C ILE A 1003 -23.75 -50.41 15.70
N LYS A 1004 -23.69 -49.17 16.19
CA LYS A 1004 -24.85 -48.37 16.57
C LYS A 1004 -25.20 -47.41 15.44
N ASP A 1005 -26.43 -47.51 14.94
CA ASP A 1005 -27.02 -46.53 14.03
C ASP A 1005 -27.58 -45.35 14.84
N MET A 1006 -27.04 -44.16 14.59
CA MET A 1006 -27.40 -42.95 15.32
C MET A 1006 -28.73 -42.35 14.85
N ASP A 1007 -29.16 -42.63 13.61
CA ASP A 1007 -30.45 -42.21 13.08
C ASP A 1007 -31.57 -43.17 13.51
N ALA A 1008 -31.33 -44.49 13.45
CA ALA A 1008 -32.33 -45.51 13.80
C ALA A 1008 -32.35 -45.89 15.29
N HIS A 1009 -31.35 -45.45 16.05
CA HIS A 1009 -31.12 -45.84 17.46
C HIS A 1009 -31.04 -47.37 17.70
N ALA A 1010 -30.67 -48.13 16.66
CA ALA A 1010 -30.51 -49.58 16.71
C ALA A 1010 -29.04 -49.98 16.89
N GLU A 1011 -28.80 -51.12 17.52
CA GLU A 1011 -27.46 -51.71 17.69
C GLU A 1011 -27.45 -53.12 17.11
N GLU A 1012 -26.36 -53.46 16.41
CA GLU A 1012 -26.12 -54.77 15.85
C GLU A 1012 -24.71 -55.23 16.22
N GLU A 1013 -24.57 -56.48 16.63
CA GLU A 1013 -23.27 -57.08 16.92
C GLU A 1013 -22.72 -57.78 15.67
N VAL A 1014 -21.48 -57.50 15.33
CA VAL A 1014 -20.81 -57.98 14.11
C VAL A 1014 -19.42 -58.51 14.47
N PRO A 1015 -18.96 -59.64 13.90
CA PRO A 1015 -17.57 -60.07 14.02
C PRO A 1015 -16.61 -58.96 13.56
N VAL A 1016 -15.47 -58.78 14.24
CA VAL A 1016 -14.49 -57.74 13.87
C VAL A 1016 -14.07 -57.86 12.40
N GLU A 1017 -13.96 -59.09 11.88
CA GLU A 1017 -13.57 -59.40 10.50
C GLU A 1017 -14.63 -58.98 9.46
N GLU A 1018 -15.90 -58.83 9.87
CA GLU A 1018 -17.03 -58.42 9.02
C GLU A 1018 -17.40 -56.94 9.19
N LEU A 1019 -16.71 -56.21 10.08
CA LEU A 1019 -16.99 -54.81 10.40
C LEU A 1019 -16.99 -53.91 9.15
N VAL A 1020 -15.94 -54.01 8.33
CA VAL A 1020 -15.77 -53.17 7.13
C VAL A 1020 -16.87 -53.44 6.09
N PRO A 1021 -17.13 -54.69 5.67
CA PRO A 1021 -18.26 -55.01 4.80
C PRO A 1021 -19.61 -54.50 5.33
N ALA A 1022 -19.89 -54.73 6.62
CA ALA A 1022 -21.15 -54.32 7.24
C ALA A 1022 -21.33 -52.79 7.23
N LEU A 1023 -20.30 -52.03 7.59
CA LEU A 1023 -20.35 -50.56 7.54
C LEU A 1023 -20.53 -50.04 6.11
N LYS A 1024 -19.84 -50.62 5.11
CA LYS A 1024 -20.01 -50.23 3.71
C LYS A 1024 -21.45 -50.43 3.21
N ALA A 1025 -22.07 -51.57 3.55
CA ALA A 1025 -23.45 -51.83 3.19
C ALA A 1025 -24.42 -50.81 3.84
N LYS A 1026 -24.22 -50.51 5.13
CA LYS A 1026 -25.05 -49.54 5.87
C LYS A 1026 -24.87 -48.10 5.33
N LEU A 1027 -23.64 -47.70 5.02
CA LEU A 1027 -23.35 -46.39 4.42
C LEU A 1027 -24.00 -46.25 3.05
N ALA A 1028 -23.88 -47.25 2.17
CA ALA A 1028 -24.52 -47.25 0.86
C ALA A 1028 -26.05 -47.17 0.94
N ALA A 1029 -26.67 -47.92 1.87
CA ALA A 1029 -28.12 -47.85 2.10
C ALA A 1029 -28.56 -46.47 2.57
N ARG A 1030 -27.77 -45.83 3.44
CA ARG A 1030 -28.03 -44.47 3.93
C ARG A 1030 -27.91 -43.43 2.81
N GLU A 1031 -26.89 -43.54 1.95
CA GLU A 1031 -26.72 -42.64 0.80
C GLU A 1031 -27.89 -42.74 -0.18
N ALA A 1032 -28.35 -43.95 -0.50
CA ALA A 1032 -29.51 -44.17 -1.34
C ALA A 1032 -30.78 -43.53 -0.78
N ARG A 1033 -31.01 -43.64 0.54
CA ARG A 1033 -32.13 -42.98 1.24
C ARG A 1033 -32.06 -41.46 1.11
N LEU A 1034 -30.90 -40.86 1.39
CA LEU A 1034 -30.72 -39.41 1.30
C LEU A 1034 -30.86 -38.89 -0.14
N ALA A 1035 -30.40 -39.65 -1.13
CA ALA A 1035 -30.57 -39.29 -2.53
C ALA A 1035 -32.05 -39.26 -2.95
N ALA A 1036 -32.85 -40.21 -2.47
CA ALA A 1036 -34.29 -40.26 -2.72
C ALA A 1036 -35.05 -39.09 -2.06
N GLU A 1037 -34.71 -38.75 -0.81
CA GLU A 1037 -35.28 -37.60 -0.10
C GLU A 1037 -34.89 -36.25 -0.75
N ALA A 1038 -33.75 -36.20 -1.43
CA ALA A 1038 -33.27 -35.03 -2.14
C ALA A 1038 -33.81 -34.93 -3.58
N ALA A 1039 -34.57 -35.89 -4.12
CA ALA A 1039 -35.12 -35.77 -5.46
C ALA A 1039 -36.24 -34.70 -5.51
N PRO A 1040 -36.29 -33.83 -6.54
CA PRO A 1040 -37.40 -32.88 -6.66
C PRO A 1040 -38.72 -33.64 -6.84
N ALA A 1041 -39.78 -33.19 -6.17
CA ALA A 1041 -41.13 -33.66 -6.46
C ALA A 1041 -41.39 -33.44 -7.97
N ALA A 1042 -41.69 -34.51 -8.70
CA ALA A 1042 -41.95 -34.45 -10.12
C ALA A 1042 -43.00 -33.36 -10.41
N ALA A 1043 -42.66 -32.39 -11.26
CA ALA A 1043 -43.64 -31.42 -11.73
C ALA A 1043 -44.83 -32.18 -12.35
N PRO A 1044 -46.09 -31.82 -12.03
CA PRO A 1044 -47.23 -32.46 -12.67
C PRO A 1044 -47.11 -32.22 -14.18
N ALA A 1045 -47.23 -33.30 -14.96
CA ALA A 1045 -47.20 -33.25 -16.41
C ALA A 1045 -48.17 -32.17 -16.91
N ALA A 1046 -47.66 -31.21 -17.67
CA ALA A 1046 -48.46 -30.16 -18.27
C ALA A 1046 -49.58 -30.80 -19.09
N ALA A 1047 -50.82 -30.63 -18.63
CA ALA A 1047 -51.99 -30.97 -19.43
C ALA A 1047 -51.96 -30.12 -20.70
N ALA A 1048 -52.05 -30.78 -21.85
CA ALA A 1048 -52.18 -30.13 -23.15
C ALA A 1048 -53.40 -29.20 -23.15
N PRO A 1049 -53.33 -28.00 -23.78
CA PRO A 1049 -54.47 -27.10 -23.83
C PRO A 1049 -55.49 -27.65 -24.84
N GLU A 1050 -56.59 -28.16 -24.31
CA GLU A 1050 -57.79 -28.42 -25.11
C GLU A 1050 -58.41 -27.08 -25.54
N ALA A 1051 -58.72 -27.00 -26.84
CA ALA A 1051 -59.31 -25.84 -27.47
C ALA A 1051 -60.69 -25.52 -26.88
N ALA A 1052 -60.86 -24.31 -26.36
CA ALA A 1052 -62.16 -23.71 -26.08
C ALA A 1052 -62.23 -22.34 -26.74
N ALA A 1053 -62.66 -22.35 -28.00
CA ALA A 1053 -63.35 -21.22 -28.59
C ALA A 1053 -64.77 -21.14 -28.02
N ALA A 1054 -65.27 -19.90 -27.89
CA ALA A 1054 -66.67 -19.47 -27.70
C ALA A 1054 -67.12 -19.04 -26.29
N ALA A 1055 -67.81 -17.89 -26.30
CA ALA A 1055 -68.56 -17.19 -25.24
C ALA A 1055 -67.70 -16.42 -24.21
N SER A 1056 -67.96 -15.16 -23.84
CA SER A 1056 -68.92 -14.12 -24.22
C SER A 1056 -68.65 -12.92 -23.29
N GLN A 1057 -68.78 -11.69 -23.82
CA GLN A 1057 -68.82 -10.37 -23.14
C GLN A 1057 -67.49 -9.70 -22.78
#